data_AF-A0A1A7KEB1-F1
#
_entry.id   AF-A0A1A7KEB1-F1
#
_cell.length_a   1.000
_cell.length_b   1.000
_cell.length_c   1.000
_cell.angle_alpha   90.00
_cell.angle_beta   90.00
_cell.angle_gamma   90.00
#
_symmetry.space_group_name_H-M   'P 1'
#
loop_
_entity.id
_entity.type
_entity.pdbx_description
1 polymer ?
#
loop_
_entity_poly.entity_id
_entity_poly.type
_entity_poly.pdbx_seq_one_letter_code
_entity_poly.pdbx_strand_id
1 'polypeptide(L)'
;MEINLTWFDKNIVPRTKAYKNFVKEIENTSPEQFFRDGERLFTDKEKKFMSIHQSKGREVIIGSNFTLKTIFKSNQGFPIEDKFNTTAELIRFIEKQQLANKQLILQNNRESTEITISNESIKQKFLSDLWAQELEKKTDLSSGLTYTQIDEKQAHHYRNYEVEAAKLSLEVVNQIEKTDLEENADFFSDEGFKENLIPASDLPDGRVWRGYDDGSGSLKSPDGHSYYSYDLQTQEYRLPYGGKEWTGMRDFYNEPQTLHDFKIYAEGDLKEKAVKNNLYPKLSEEEKNDILNYRIYMKENEFILENLQITANQRKAYSEKMEFGTTDGDYSLTQMDTIPNVIDGHTLSKNDKYELAFGLLEIPEYGESYELLDSGEILKIYLEEDSLPKNRILTINEIKFNNQNPNIMENNKEFDQVQYLKDQMKYLGFGEGEKLHKDIEEGIKSAKQDFEIKTTSDKTLPENKVDFTLKFNKSENGGVFLNSYNATLENEKDESISHNFYVNKENTFTAKEAVNLLEGRTVKIEFTNPKTEKLEPAFVKLNFEEPKTEKGNYNFQNFYKNYGVDTAQIIEKSKLIFDKPEWKESTIKSLEKGNIVKVKFELDDKVVEGKAVLNPQYKNLNLYDSDMNRINTNKTLEGLEQDNKHEKNNVKEQSIKR
;
A
#
# COMPACT_ATOMS: atom_id res chain seq x y z
N MET A 1 24.69 16.23 5.04
CA MET A 1 24.00 15.23 4.17
C MET A 1 22.87 15.97 3.47
N GLU A 2 22.86 15.97 2.15
CA GLU A 2 21.68 16.43 1.41
C GLU A 2 20.53 15.48 1.69
N ILE A 3 19.43 16.04 2.20
CA ILE A 3 18.22 15.28 2.49
C ILE A 3 17.54 15.06 1.14
N ASN A 4 17.56 13.82 0.63
CA ASN A 4 16.80 13.43 -0.57
C ASN A 4 15.30 13.44 -0.25
N LEU A 5 14.70 14.62 -0.26
CA LEU A 5 13.25 14.79 -0.13
C LEU A 5 12.58 14.48 -1.47
N THR A 6 11.60 13.58 -1.44
CA THR A 6 10.79 13.24 -2.62
C THR A 6 9.89 14.42 -3.00
N TRP A 7 9.29 14.38 -4.19
CA TRP A 7 8.31 15.40 -4.59
C TRP A 7 7.12 15.43 -3.62
N PHE A 8 6.66 14.26 -3.19
CA PHE A 8 5.60 14.09 -2.19
C PHE A 8 5.93 14.83 -0.87
N ASP A 9 7.17 14.72 -0.40
CA ASP A 9 7.69 15.40 0.79
C ASP A 9 7.70 16.93 0.63
N LYS A 10 8.04 17.40 -0.57
CA LYS A 10 8.13 18.84 -0.87
C LYS A 10 6.75 19.50 -1.06
N ASN A 11 5.79 18.79 -1.64
CA ASN A 11 4.55 19.39 -2.18
C ASN A 11 3.26 18.90 -1.51
N ILE A 12 3.18 17.65 -1.08
CA ILE A 12 1.95 17.02 -0.56
C ILE A 12 1.93 17.00 0.96
N VAL A 13 2.97 16.45 1.60
CA VAL A 13 3.10 16.40 3.06
C VAL A 13 2.82 17.76 3.72
N PRO A 14 3.31 18.90 3.18
CA PRO A 14 3.05 20.22 3.76
C PRO A 14 1.59 20.68 3.75
N ARG A 15 0.75 20.05 2.92
CA ARG A 15 -0.68 20.36 2.82
C ARG A 15 -1.51 19.56 3.82
N THR A 16 -0.98 18.46 4.34
CA THR A 16 -1.67 17.56 5.29
C THR A 16 -1.93 18.24 6.64
N LYS A 17 -3.04 17.86 7.29
CA LYS A 17 -3.38 18.35 8.63
C LYS A 17 -2.35 17.92 9.68
N ALA A 18 -1.84 16.68 9.57
CA ALA A 18 -0.82 16.15 10.47
C ALA A 18 0.48 16.96 10.44
N TYR A 19 1.01 17.26 9.24
CA TYR A 19 2.18 18.12 9.10
C TYR A 19 1.91 19.55 9.58
N LYS A 20 0.76 20.14 9.22
CA LYS A 20 0.40 21.49 9.68
C LYS A 20 0.28 21.58 11.20
N ASN A 21 -0.23 20.53 11.86
CA ASN A 21 -0.28 20.45 13.31
C ASN A 21 1.11 20.28 13.92
N PHE A 22 1.97 19.45 13.31
CA PHE A 22 3.36 19.26 13.73
C PHE A 22 4.18 20.55 13.61
N VAL A 23 4.06 21.29 12.50
CA VAL A 23 4.70 22.60 12.32
C VAL A 23 4.18 23.61 13.34
N LYS A 24 2.87 23.64 13.59
CA LYS A 24 2.31 24.48 14.67
C LYS A 24 2.85 24.11 16.04
N GLU A 25 3.13 22.83 16.30
CA GLU A 25 3.76 22.41 17.55
C GLU A 25 5.18 22.96 17.66
N ILE A 26 6.00 22.81 16.59
CA ILE A 26 7.36 23.37 16.50
C ILE A 26 7.35 24.90 16.70
N GLU A 27 6.48 25.61 16.00
CA GLU A 27 6.46 27.07 16.00
C GLU A 27 5.94 27.67 17.32
N ASN A 28 5.11 26.93 18.07
CA ASN A 28 4.47 27.42 19.30
C ASN A 28 5.09 26.86 20.59
N THR A 29 6.14 26.04 20.51
CA THR A 29 6.84 25.49 21.69
C THR A 29 8.33 25.81 21.64
N SER A 30 8.98 25.98 22.80
CA SER A 30 10.43 26.16 22.82
C SER A 30 11.14 24.87 22.37
N PRO A 31 12.36 24.93 21.82
CA PRO A 31 13.11 23.72 21.46
C PRO A 31 13.22 22.71 22.61
N GLU A 32 13.41 23.18 23.84
CA GLU A 32 13.45 22.33 25.03
C GLU A 32 12.12 21.61 25.27
N GLN A 33 10.99 22.32 25.15
CA GLN A 33 9.66 21.72 25.32
C GLN A 33 9.28 20.80 24.16
N PHE A 34 9.61 21.18 22.93
CA PHE A 34 9.30 20.42 21.73
C PHE A 34 10.04 19.09 21.73
N PHE A 35 11.34 19.09 22.05
CA PHE A 35 12.17 17.90 22.14
C PHE A 35 12.02 17.16 23.48
N ARG A 36 11.20 17.68 24.41
CA ARG A 36 11.04 17.20 25.80
C ARG A 36 12.39 16.98 26.48
N ASP A 37 13.24 18.00 26.42
CA ASP A 37 14.62 17.93 26.88
C ASP A 37 15.32 16.67 26.33
N GLY A 38 15.15 16.40 25.04
CA GLY A 38 15.70 15.25 24.31
C GLY A 38 15.14 13.86 24.66
N GLU A 39 14.13 13.77 25.51
CA GLU A 39 13.40 12.52 25.81
C GLU A 39 12.32 12.21 24.76
N ARG A 40 11.98 13.18 23.88
CA ARG A 40 11.02 12.92 22.80
C ARG A 40 11.60 11.96 21.77
N LEU A 41 10.99 10.79 21.69
CA LEU A 41 11.16 9.84 20.59
C LEU A 41 10.29 10.29 19.41
N PHE A 42 10.92 10.71 18.32
CA PHE A 42 10.21 11.03 17.09
C PHE A 42 9.89 9.77 16.32
N THR A 43 8.64 9.64 15.89
CA THR A 43 8.25 8.63 14.90
C THR A 43 8.96 8.89 13.57
N ASP A 44 9.11 7.87 12.71
CA ASP A 44 9.72 8.08 11.37
C ASP A 44 8.92 9.09 10.53
N LYS A 45 7.61 9.17 10.77
CA LYS A 45 6.74 10.22 10.24
C LYS A 45 7.15 11.62 10.70
N GLU A 46 7.39 11.83 11.99
CA GLU A 46 7.84 13.12 12.53
C GLU A 46 9.29 13.44 12.15
N LYS A 47 10.19 12.45 12.07
CA LYS A 47 11.54 12.63 11.51
C LYS A 47 11.47 13.12 10.07
N LYS A 48 10.56 12.55 9.27
CA LYS A 48 10.31 12.97 7.88
C LYS A 48 9.67 14.35 7.80
N PHE A 49 8.73 14.68 8.68
CA PHE A 49 8.19 16.04 8.81
C PHE A 49 9.27 17.06 9.21
N MET A 50 10.19 16.69 10.10
CA MET A 50 11.33 17.51 10.50
C MET A 50 12.27 17.79 9.33
N SER A 51 12.63 16.76 8.56
CA SER A 51 13.40 16.89 7.32
C SER A 51 12.77 17.87 6.32
N ILE A 52 11.45 17.79 6.16
CA ILE A 52 10.68 18.67 5.27
C ILE A 52 10.68 20.11 5.81
N HIS A 53 10.42 20.29 7.10
CA HIS A 53 10.41 21.60 7.75
C HIS A 53 11.78 22.29 7.66
N GLN A 54 12.87 21.57 7.97
CA GLN A 54 14.25 22.07 7.86
C GLN A 54 14.65 22.42 6.42
N SER A 55 14.15 21.69 5.42
CA SER A 55 14.41 22.03 4.00
C SER A 55 13.74 23.33 3.56
N LYS A 56 12.56 23.65 4.11
CA LYS A 56 11.81 24.87 3.82
C LYS A 56 12.34 26.08 4.58
N GLY A 57 12.94 25.88 5.76
CA GLY A 57 13.61 26.92 6.54
C GLY A 57 14.94 27.40 5.97
N ARG A 58 15.40 26.86 4.82
CA ARG A 58 16.57 27.38 4.09
C ARG A 58 16.24 28.65 3.32
N GLU A 59 15.79 29.69 4.01
CA GLU A 59 16.04 31.03 3.49
C GLU A 59 17.54 31.31 3.62
N VAL A 60 18.18 31.60 2.49
CA VAL A 60 19.50 32.20 2.45
C VAL A 60 19.36 33.62 3.01
N ILE A 61 19.48 33.75 4.33
CA ILE A 61 19.80 35.03 4.94
C ILE A 61 21.32 35.17 4.91
N ILE A 62 21.76 36.18 4.17
CA ILE A 62 23.15 36.60 4.05
C ILE A 62 23.68 37.04 5.43
N GLY A 63 24.79 36.44 5.88
CA GLY A 63 25.75 37.10 6.79
C GLY A 63 25.66 36.87 8.30
N SER A 64 25.62 35.62 8.79
CA SER A 64 25.84 35.33 10.23
C SER A 64 27.29 34.99 10.56
N ASN A 65 27.80 35.51 11.69
CA ASN A 65 29.20 35.31 12.10
C ASN A 65 29.45 33.96 12.77
N PHE A 66 28.42 33.42 13.45
CA PHE A 66 28.49 32.13 14.13
C PHE A 66 27.25 31.29 13.80
N THR A 67 27.47 29.98 13.68
CA THR A 67 26.41 28.96 13.56
C THR A 67 26.59 27.97 14.70
N LEU A 68 25.57 27.80 15.55
CA LEU A 68 25.55 26.81 16.62
C LEU A 68 24.63 25.66 16.22
N LYS A 69 25.16 24.44 16.15
CA LYS A 69 24.37 23.24 15.88
C LYS A 69 24.15 22.48 17.19
N THR A 70 22.91 22.35 17.61
CA THR A 70 22.53 21.55 18.78
C THR A 70 22.17 20.14 18.33
N ILE A 71 22.89 19.15 18.83
CA ILE A 71 22.70 17.73 18.49
C ILE A 71 22.27 16.99 19.76
N PHE A 72 21.04 16.48 19.79
CA PHE A 72 20.55 15.65 20.88
C PHE A 72 21.06 14.21 20.73
N LYS A 73 21.48 13.58 21.83
CA LYS A 73 22.00 12.19 21.83
C LYS A 73 20.99 11.19 21.26
N SER A 74 19.70 11.42 21.51
CA SER A 74 18.57 10.60 21.00
C SER A 74 18.25 10.86 19.52
N ASN A 75 18.69 11.98 18.94
CA ASN A 75 18.28 12.44 17.60
C ASN A 75 19.46 13.06 16.83
N GLN A 76 20.55 12.29 16.68
CA GLN A 76 21.82 12.80 16.13
C GLN A 76 21.74 13.24 14.65
N GLY A 77 20.77 12.73 13.90
CA GLY A 77 20.59 13.03 12.47
C GLY A 77 19.94 14.38 12.16
N PHE A 78 19.44 15.11 13.18
CA PHE A 78 18.66 16.33 13.00
C PHE A 78 19.18 17.47 13.89
N PRO A 79 20.33 18.08 13.56
CA PRO A 79 20.83 19.23 14.32
C PRO A 79 19.86 20.41 14.23
N ILE A 80 19.64 21.10 15.35
CA ILE A 80 19.01 22.42 15.36
C ILE A 80 20.08 23.45 15.08
N GLU A 81 19.89 24.30 14.07
CA GLU A 81 20.85 25.35 13.70
C GLU A 81 20.37 26.73 14.20
N ASP A 82 21.11 27.31 15.13
CA ASP A 82 20.93 28.67 15.61
C ASP A 82 22.04 29.58 15.05
N LYS A 83 21.68 30.75 14.51
CA LYS A 83 22.62 31.69 13.88
C LYS A 83 22.78 32.95 14.71
N PHE A 84 24.03 33.38 14.93
CA PHE A 84 24.35 34.55 15.75
C PHE A 84 25.28 35.52 15.04
N ASN A 85 25.05 36.82 15.27
CA ASN A 85 25.85 37.90 14.68
C ASN A 85 26.86 38.48 15.68
N THR A 86 26.62 38.32 16.98
CA THR A 86 27.46 38.89 18.02
C THR A 86 27.96 37.81 18.97
N THR A 87 29.15 38.00 19.55
CA THR A 87 29.71 37.08 20.53
C THR A 87 28.87 37.11 21.82
N ALA A 88 28.37 38.28 22.20
CA ALA A 88 27.53 38.45 23.39
C ALA A 88 26.22 37.64 23.34
N GLU A 89 25.53 37.61 22.19
CA GLU A 89 24.30 36.84 22.02
C GLU A 89 24.55 35.34 22.06
N LEU A 90 25.60 34.89 21.35
CA LEU A 90 26.00 33.50 21.32
C LEU A 90 26.29 32.97 22.73
N ILE A 91 27.04 33.74 23.52
CA ILE A 91 27.47 33.31 24.86
C ILE A 91 26.31 33.30 25.86
N ARG A 92 25.45 34.31 25.83
CA ARG A 92 24.21 34.29 26.63
C ARG A 92 23.31 33.11 26.29
N PHE A 93 23.34 32.64 25.04
CA PHE A 93 22.61 31.45 24.63
C PHE A 93 23.27 30.19 25.18
N ILE A 94 24.58 29.98 24.94
CA ILE A 94 25.32 28.81 25.41
C ILE A 94 25.26 28.66 26.94
N GLU A 95 25.38 29.76 27.69
CA GLU A 95 25.31 29.76 29.16
C GLU A 95 24.02 29.12 29.71
N LYS A 96 22.90 29.31 29.01
CA LYS A 96 21.58 28.80 29.40
C LYS A 96 21.34 27.33 29.03
N GLN A 97 22.20 26.73 28.20
CA GLN A 97 22.02 25.37 27.71
C GLN A 97 22.56 24.33 28.71
N GLN A 98 21.82 23.26 28.96
CA GLN A 98 22.28 22.09 29.75
C GLN A 98 22.78 20.99 28.83
N LEU A 99 23.91 20.34 29.12
CA LEU A 99 24.56 19.39 28.19
C LEU A 99 24.44 17.90 28.57
N ALA A 100 23.53 17.54 29.48
CA ALA A 100 23.38 16.15 29.94
C ALA A 100 23.09 15.17 28.78
N ASN A 101 22.27 15.58 27.82
CA ASN A 101 21.74 14.72 26.76
C ASN A 101 21.86 15.32 25.34
N LYS A 102 22.64 16.39 25.19
CA LYS A 102 22.91 17.07 23.92
C LYS A 102 24.35 17.56 23.87
N GLN A 103 24.90 17.66 22.67
CA GLN A 103 26.18 18.29 22.38
C GLN A 103 25.98 19.48 21.44
N LEU A 104 26.86 20.45 21.53
CA LEU A 104 26.83 21.63 20.66
C LEU A 104 28.05 21.60 19.73
N ILE A 105 27.85 21.97 18.47
CA ILE A 105 28.92 22.24 17.52
C ILE A 105 28.85 23.72 17.17
N LEU A 106 29.84 24.48 17.63
CA LEU A 106 29.96 25.89 17.31
C LEU A 106 30.87 26.06 16.10
N GLN A 107 30.34 26.66 15.03
CA GLN A 107 31.08 27.05 13.84
C GLN A 107 31.25 28.57 13.79
N ASN A 108 32.50 29.03 13.74
CA ASN A 108 32.82 30.42 13.46
C ASN A 108 32.95 30.60 11.94
N ASN A 109 31.99 31.29 11.34
CA ASN A 109 31.90 31.44 9.89
C ASN A 109 32.96 32.41 9.34
N ARG A 110 33.56 33.27 10.18
CA ARG A 110 34.63 34.20 9.77
C ARG A 110 36.00 33.54 9.72
N GLU A 111 36.29 32.70 10.70
CA GLU A 111 37.60 32.05 10.87
C GLU A 111 37.61 30.62 10.33
N SER A 112 36.44 30.11 9.91
CA SER A 112 36.25 28.72 9.46
C SER A 112 36.73 27.69 10.49
N THR A 113 36.55 28.01 11.78
CA THR A 113 36.88 27.14 12.90
C THR A 113 35.61 26.49 13.47
N GLU A 114 35.75 25.28 13.99
CA GLU A 114 34.67 24.51 14.60
C GLU A 114 35.10 23.96 15.96
N ILE A 115 34.24 24.07 16.96
CA ILE A 115 34.47 23.58 18.32
C ILE A 115 33.29 22.72 18.72
N THR A 116 33.57 21.51 19.20
CA THR A 116 32.56 20.60 19.77
C THR A 116 32.53 20.74 21.29
N ILE A 117 31.35 20.99 21.84
CA ILE A 117 31.06 21.11 23.26
C ILE A 117 30.16 19.93 23.66
N SER A 118 30.76 18.84 24.10
CA SER A 118 30.08 17.55 24.29
C SER A 118 29.61 17.27 25.72
N ASN A 119 30.02 18.06 26.71
CA ASN A 119 29.61 17.93 28.10
C ASN A 119 29.79 19.26 28.87
N GLU A 120 29.28 19.32 30.10
CA GLU A 120 29.27 20.55 30.91
C GLU A 120 30.69 21.03 31.26
N SER A 121 31.66 20.12 31.47
CA SER A 121 33.04 20.53 31.74
C SER A 121 33.65 21.25 30.53
N ILE A 122 33.51 20.71 29.32
CA ILE A 122 34.00 21.35 28.09
C ILE A 122 33.31 22.71 27.86
N LYS A 123 32.02 22.84 28.17
CA LYS A 123 31.30 24.12 28.10
C LYS A 123 31.89 25.15 29.06
N GLN A 124 32.07 24.80 30.33
CA GLN A 124 32.61 25.72 31.32
C GLN A 124 34.06 26.13 30.98
N LYS A 125 34.85 25.19 30.48
CA LYS A 125 36.20 25.48 29.99
C LYS A 125 36.19 26.45 28.81
N PHE A 126 35.35 26.20 27.80
CA PHE A 126 35.20 27.08 26.64
C PHE A 126 34.78 28.50 27.05
N LEU A 127 33.82 28.64 27.96
CA LEU A 127 33.38 29.94 28.48
C LEU A 127 34.51 30.66 29.23
N SER A 128 35.26 29.95 30.07
CA SER A 128 36.45 30.50 30.74
C SER A 128 37.48 31.01 29.75
N ASP A 129 37.86 30.20 28.77
CA ASP A 129 38.89 30.54 27.78
C ASP A 129 38.49 31.78 26.96
N LEU A 130 37.19 31.91 26.63
CA LEU A 130 36.69 33.09 25.92
C LEU A 130 36.70 34.35 26.79
N TRP A 131 36.26 34.27 28.06
CA TRP A 131 36.35 35.41 28.98
C TRP A 131 37.81 35.81 29.27
N ALA A 132 38.75 34.86 29.22
CA ALA A 132 40.18 35.17 29.32
C ALA A 132 40.68 35.99 28.12
N GLN A 133 40.23 35.67 26.90
CA GLN A 133 40.58 36.45 25.70
C GLN A 133 40.09 37.91 25.77
N GLU A 134 38.96 38.16 26.46
CA GLU A 134 38.44 39.52 26.68
C GLU A 134 39.35 40.39 27.59
N LEU A 135 40.24 39.77 28.38
CA LEU A 135 41.26 40.51 29.16
C LEU A 135 42.37 41.06 28.26
N GLU A 136 42.67 40.39 27.14
CA GLU A 136 43.66 40.82 26.17
C GLU A 136 43.06 41.80 25.15
N LYS A 137 41.85 41.51 24.67
CA LYS A 137 41.15 42.32 23.67
C LYS A 137 39.64 42.30 23.92
N LYS A 138 39.10 43.41 24.39
CA LYS A 138 37.65 43.58 24.61
C LYS A 138 36.86 43.55 23.31
N THR A 139 35.77 42.79 23.31
CA THR A 139 34.77 42.71 22.24
C THR A 139 33.41 43.23 22.73
N ASP A 140 32.36 42.98 21.95
CA ASP A 140 30.98 43.21 22.35
C ASP A 140 30.55 42.42 23.60
N LEU A 141 31.19 41.29 23.89
CA LEU A 141 30.91 40.45 25.05
C LEU A 141 31.22 41.14 26.38
N SER A 142 32.34 41.88 26.44
CA SER A 142 32.79 42.60 27.64
C SER A 142 32.46 44.10 27.63
N SER A 143 31.62 44.53 26.70
CA SER A 143 31.21 45.93 26.57
C SER A 143 30.58 46.45 27.87
N GLY A 144 31.17 47.51 28.43
CA GLY A 144 30.73 48.11 29.69
C GLY A 144 31.24 47.46 30.98
N LEU A 145 32.07 46.42 30.90
CA LEU A 145 32.65 45.75 32.07
C LEU A 145 34.07 46.23 32.40
N THR A 146 34.41 46.27 33.70
CA THR A 146 35.79 46.48 34.17
C THR A 146 36.63 45.22 33.98
N TYR A 147 37.97 45.34 33.93
CA TYR A 147 38.84 44.16 33.85
C TYR A 147 38.66 43.22 35.04
N THR A 148 38.40 43.76 36.25
CA THR A 148 38.07 42.95 37.42
C THR A 148 36.79 42.15 37.23
N GLN A 149 35.75 42.73 36.63
CA GLN A 149 34.50 42.01 36.36
C GLN A 149 34.65 40.94 35.27
N ILE A 150 35.55 41.14 34.30
CA ILE A 150 35.88 40.16 33.26
C ILE A 150 36.66 38.99 33.88
N ASP A 151 37.66 39.29 34.72
CA ASP A 151 38.47 38.32 35.46
C ASP A 151 37.62 37.48 36.42
N GLU A 152 36.69 38.10 37.14
CA GLU A 152 35.72 37.40 38.00
C GLU A 152 34.85 36.41 37.23
N LYS A 153 34.42 36.76 36.01
CA LYS A 153 33.64 35.87 35.14
C LYS A 153 34.48 34.71 34.59
N GLN A 154 35.71 34.98 34.16
CA GLN A 154 36.65 33.95 33.74
C GLN A 154 36.90 32.94 34.89
N ALA A 155 37.22 33.44 36.08
CA ALA A 155 37.48 32.62 37.26
C ALA A 155 36.24 31.83 37.71
N HIS A 156 35.04 32.40 37.58
CA HIS A 156 33.78 31.70 37.87
C HIS A 156 33.62 30.45 36.99
N HIS A 157 33.76 30.60 35.66
CA HIS A 157 33.63 29.47 34.73
C HIS A 157 34.77 28.46 34.90
N TYR A 158 35.99 28.90 35.19
CA TYR A 158 37.11 28.01 35.45
C TYR A 158 36.89 27.12 36.69
N ARG A 159 36.39 27.69 37.80
CA ARG A 159 36.06 26.92 39.00
C ARG A 159 34.95 25.91 38.74
N ASN A 160 33.93 26.27 37.96
CA ASN A 160 32.87 25.34 37.59
C ASN A 160 33.39 24.21 36.70
N TYR A 161 34.33 24.51 35.78
CA TYR A 161 35.01 23.49 35.00
C TYR A 161 35.75 22.48 35.90
N GLU A 162 36.50 22.95 36.89
CA GLU A 162 37.23 22.06 37.82
C GLU A 162 36.27 21.12 38.58
N VAL A 163 35.12 21.64 39.00
CA VAL A 163 34.07 20.85 39.67
C VAL A 163 33.46 19.80 38.74
N GLU A 164 33.09 20.17 37.51
CA GLU A 164 32.48 19.25 36.56
C GLU A 164 33.48 18.20 36.02
N ALA A 165 34.75 18.57 35.85
CA ALA A 165 35.82 17.65 35.46
C ALA A 165 36.12 16.62 36.57
N ALA A 166 36.05 17.04 37.84
CA ALA A 166 36.19 16.13 38.98
C ALA A 166 35.03 15.12 39.08
N LYS A 167 33.79 15.54 38.80
CA LYS A 167 32.62 14.64 38.75
C LYS A 167 32.76 13.55 37.69
N LEU A 168 33.18 13.92 36.48
CA LEU A 168 33.46 12.96 35.40
C LEU A 168 34.52 11.93 35.79
N SER A 169 35.55 12.37 36.52
CA SER A 169 36.62 11.49 37.01
C SER A 169 36.12 10.49 38.07
N LEU A 170 35.14 10.87 38.90
CA LEU A 170 34.50 10.01 39.90
C LEU A 170 33.49 9.02 39.29
N GLU A 171 32.75 9.42 38.25
CA GLU A 171 31.83 8.52 37.51
C GLU A 171 32.58 7.41 36.78
N VAL A 172 33.74 7.71 36.19
CA VAL A 172 34.61 6.70 35.55
C VAL A 172 35.13 5.68 36.58
N VAL A 173 35.43 6.10 37.80
CA VAL A 173 35.87 5.20 38.89
C VAL A 173 34.71 4.31 39.37
N ASN A 174 33.50 4.84 39.50
CA ASN A 174 32.31 4.05 39.86
C ASN A 174 31.88 3.06 38.76
N GLN A 175 32.16 3.34 37.48
CA GLN A 175 31.88 2.40 36.39
C GLN A 175 32.83 1.19 36.39
N ILE A 176 34.08 1.38 36.85
CA ILE A 176 35.07 0.29 37.00
C ILE A 176 34.72 -0.61 38.20
N GLU A 177 34.15 -0.07 39.28
CA GLU A 177 33.67 -0.87 40.42
C GLU A 177 32.37 -1.63 40.14
N LYS A 178 31.54 -1.19 39.18
CA LYS A 178 30.29 -1.87 38.80
C LYS A 178 30.46 -3.02 37.82
N THR A 179 31.57 -3.09 37.08
CA THR A 179 31.84 -4.18 36.13
C THR A 179 32.09 -5.55 36.76
N ASP A 180 32.31 -5.64 38.08
CA ASP A 180 32.58 -6.90 38.78
C ASP A 180 31.40 -7.44 39.62
N LEU A 181 30.21 -6.80 39.61
CA LEU A 181 29.11 -7.14 40.54
C LEU A 181 27.69 -7.28 39.95
N GLU A 182 27.49 -7.17 38.63
CA GLU A 182 26.14 -7.31 38.02
C GLU A 182 26.05 -8.46 36.99
N GLU A 183 26.73 -9.58 37.26
CA GLU A 183 26.17 -10.88 36.85
C GLU A 183 25.10 -11.28 37.88
N ASN A 184 23.85 -11.32 37.42
CA ASN A 184 22.64 -11.86 38.08
C ASN A 184 21.82 -10.87 38.94
N ALA A 185 20.74 -10.32 38.38
CA ALA A 185 19.37 -10.46 38.93
C ALA A 185 18.34 -9.62 38.14
N ASP A 186 17.39 -10.32 37.50
CA ASP A 186 15.99 -9.93 37.29
C ASP A 186 15.63 -8.45 37.02
N PHE A 187 15.46 -8.11 35.74
CA PHE A 187 14.65 -6.96 35.32
C PHE A 187 13.99 -7.19 33.95
N PHE A 188 13.04 -8.11 33.87
CA PHE A 188 12.09 -8.17 32.74
C PHE A 188 10.66 -8.10 33.30
N SER A 189 10.17 -6.88 33.49
CA SER A 189 8.74 -6.60 33.60
C SER A 189 8.40 -5.43 32.68
N ASP A 190 7.53 -5.72 31.70
CA ASP A 190 6.66 -4.81 30.93
C ASP A 190 6.94 -3.30 31.03
N GLU A 191 7.74 -2.77 30.10
CA GLU A 191 7.62 -1.38 29.64
C GLU A 191 7.80 -1.29 28.11
N GLY A 192 6.67 -1.18 27.40
CA GLY A 192 6.50 -0.22 26.30
C GLY A 192 7.43 -0.26 25.08
N PHE A 193 7.75 -1.41 24.50
CA PHE A 193 8.35 -1.45 23.15
C PHE A 193 7.27 -1.30 22.08
N LYS A 194 7.35 -0.25 21.24
CA LYS A 194 6.50 -0.14 20.04
C LYS A 194 6.99 -1.15 19.01
N GLU A 195 6.21 -2.21 18.81
CA GLU A 195 6.54 -3.26 17.85
C GLU A 195 6.43 -2.74 16.41
N ASN A 196 7.54 -2.76 15.66
CA ASN A 196 7.52 -2.54 14.22
C ASN A 196 7.10 -3.85 13.53
N LEU A 197 5.78 -4.02 13.39
CA LEU A 197 5.17 -5.12 12.64
C LEU A 197 4.93 -4.67 11.20
N ILE A 198 5.66 -5.27 10.27
CA ILE A 198 5.54 -5.02 8.84
C ILE A 198 4.89 -6.26 8.22
N PRO A 199 3.70 -6.18 7.61
CA PRO A 199 3.12 -7.31 6.89
C PRO A 199 4.09 -7.85 5.83
N ALA A 200 4.16 -9.18 5.71
CA ALA A 200 4.92 -9.82 4.65
C ALA A 200 4.29 -9.48 3.29
N SER A 201 5.13 -9.19 2.30
CA SER A 201 4.70 -8.69 0.98
C SER A 201 4.07 -9.78 0.09
N ASP A 202 4.52 -11.02 0.25
CA ASP A 202 4.25 -12.13 -0.65
C ASP A 202 3.85 -13.40 0.13
N LEU A 203 3.10 -13.19 1.22
CA LEU A 203 2.54 -14.22 2.10
C LEU A 203 1.09 -13.86 2.50
N PRO A 204 0.28 -14.84 2.94
CA PRO A 204 -1.07 -14.58 3.41
C PRO A 204 -1.11 -13.57 4.57
N ASP A 205 -2.21 -12.81 4.65
CA ASP A 205 -2.47 -11.85 5.71
C ASP A 205 -2.30 -12.45 7.11
N GLY A 206 -1.83 -11.63 8.05
CA GLY A 206 -1.48 -12.04 9.41
C GLY A 206 -0.03 -12.52 9.58
N ARG A 207 0.73 -12.70 8.49
CA ARG A 207 2.20 -12.88 8.56
C ARG A 207 2.92 -11.54 8.57
N VAL A 208 3.79 -11.35 9.55
CA VAL A 208 4.45 -10.07 9.79
C VAL A 208 5.94 -10.25 10.05
N TRP A 209 6.77 -9.42 9.43
CA TRP A 209 8.11 -9.16 9.89
C TRP A 209 8.06 -8.32 11.16
N ARG A 210 8.53 -8.88 12.26
CA ARG A 210 8.80 -8.15 13.48
C ARG A 210 10.24 -7.65 13.43
N GLY A 211 10.43 -6.34 13.33
CA GLY A 211 11.72 -5.69 13.51
C GLY A 211 11.89 -5.18 14.95
N TYR A 212 13.09 -5.34 15.49
CA TYR A 212 13.52 -4.78 16.76
C TYR A 212 14.41 -3.56 16.51
N ASP A 213 14.47 -2.64 17.49
CA ASP A 213 15.21 -1.38 17.38
C ASP A 213 16.73 -1.56 17.30
N ASP A 214 17.23 -2.74 17.62
CA ASP A 214 18.63 -3.15 17.47
C ASP A 214 19.00 -3.54 16.02
N GLY A 215 18.04 -3.47 15.09
CA GLY A 215 18.25 -3.85 13.70
C GLY A 215 18.13 -5.36 13.45
N SER A 216 17.76 -6.15 14.45
CA SER A 216 17.38 -7.54 14.29
C SER A 216 15.89 -7.69 13.97
N GLY A 217 15.48 -8.86 13.49
CA GLY A 217 14.08 -9.11 13.23
C GLY A 217 13.77 -10.56 12.89
N SER A 218 12.48 -10.87 12.81
CA SER A 218 12.03 -12.19 12.38
C SER A 218 10.69 -12.17 11.67
N LEU A 219 10.52 -13.08 10.72
CA LEU A 219 9.24 -13.38 10.10
C LEU A 219 8.39 -14.21 11.06
N LYS A 220 7.27 -13.63 11.49
CA LYS A 220 6.30 -14.23 12.40
C LYS A 220 5.07 -14.74 11.66
N SER A 221 4.58 -15.89 12.10
CA SER A 221 3.28 -16.39 11.69
C SER A 221 2.13 -15.79 12.51
N PRO A 222 0.87 -15.95 12.05
CA PRO A 222 -0.31 -15.50 12.81
C PRO A 222 -0.38 -16.11 14.21
N ASP A 223 0.14 -17.33 14.36
CA ASP A 223 0.23 -18.06 15.65
C ASP A 223 1.44 -17.62 16.51
N GLY A 224 2.21 -16.63 16.06
CA GLY A 224 3.31 -16.02 16.81
C GLY A 224 4.67 -16.72 16.70
N HIS A 225 4.80 -17.77 15.87
CA HIS A 225 6.06 -18.48 15.64
C HIS A 225 7.00 -17.74 14.70
N SER A 226 8.30 -17.69 15.04
CA SER A 226 9.35 -17.10 14.19
C SER A 226 10.03 -18.16 13.32
N TYR A 227 10.10 -17.92 12.01
CA TYR A 227 10.66 -18.86 11.04
C TYR A 227 12.01 -18.42 10.48
N TYR A 228 12.11 -17.19 10.00
CA TYR A 228 13.37 -16.61 9.49
C TYR A 228 13.75 -15.44 10.36
N SER A 229 15.00 -15.37 10.79
CA SER A 229 15.52 -14.26 11.60
C SER A 229 16.72 -13.62 10.93
N TYR A 230 16.93 -12.33 11.18
CA TYR A 230 18.10 -11.59 10.73
C TYR A 230 18.63 -10.69 11.84
N ASP A 231 19.90 -10.34 11.75
CA ASP A 231 20.57 -9.35 12.58
C ASP A 231 21.46 -8.49 11.68
N LEU A 232 21.12 -7.20 11.56
CA LEU A 232 21.85 -6.25 10.73
C LEU A 232 23.15 -5.77 11.36
N GLN A 233 23.29 -5.86 12.67
CA GLN A 233 24.50 -5.48 13.39
C GLN A 233 25.60 -6.51 13.15
N THR A 234 25.26 -7.81 13.18
CA THR A 234 26.19 -8.90 12.86
C THR A 234 26.23 -9.25 11.37
N GLN A 235 25.26 -8.76 10.58
CA GLN A 235 25.04 -9.15 9.18
C GLN A 235 24.87 -10.66 9.04
N GLU A 236 24.10 -11.25 9.94
CA GLU A 236 23.83 -12.68 9.97
C GLU A 236 22.33 -12.94 9.84
N TYR A 237 21.99 -14.12 9.33
CA TYR A 237 20.63 -14.58 9.27
C TYR A 237 20.51 -16.02 9.77
N ARG A 238 19.29 -16.41 10.11
CA ARG A 238 18.97 -17.74 10.61
C ARG A 238 17.79 -18.31 9.87
N LEU A 239 18.00 -19.53 9.36
CA LEU A 239 17.01 -20.30 8.63
C LEU A 239 16.21 -21.20 9.60
N PRO A 240 14.95 -21.53 9.27
CA PRO A 240 14.13 -22.46 10.05
C PRO A 240 14.56 -23.93 9.89
N TYR A 241 15.67 -24.21 9.22
CA TYR A 241 16.15 -25.56 8.89
C TYR A 241 17.68 -25.60 8.85
N GLY A 242 18.28 -26.75 9.18
CA GLY A 242 19.73 -26.96 9.21
C GLY A 242 20.41 -26.21 10.37
N GLY A 243 21.13 -26.91 11.25
CA GLY A 243 22.05 -26.34 12.27
C GLY A 243 21.50 -25.37 13.34
N LYS A 244 20.47 -24.56 13.07
CA LYS A 244 20.06 -23.36 13.81
C LYS A 244 21.18 -22.33 14.00
N GLU A 245 22.27 -22.46 13.26
CA GLU A 245 23.43 -21.59 13.30
C GLU A 245 23.14 -20.28 12.56
N TRP A 246 23.70 -19.20 13.07
CA TRP A 246 23.70 -17.91 12.39
C TRP A 246 24.68 -17.99 11.22
N THR A 247 24.22 -17.61 10.03
CA THR A 247 25.00 -17.66 8.79
C THR A 247 25.28 -16.23 8.34
N GLY A 248 26.51 -15.92 7.95
CA GLY A 248 26.85 -14.59 7.47
C GLY A 248 26.19 -14.29 6.14
N MET A 249 25.59 -13.10 6.00
CA MET A 249 24.96 -12.61 4.76
C MET A 249 25.95 -12.50 3.58
N ARG A 250 27.26 -12.62 3.83
CA ARG A 250 28.33 -12.47 2.81
C ARG A 250 28.98 -13.79 2.38
N ASP A 251 28.54 -14.93 2.92
CA ASP A 251 29.30 -16.19 2.79
C ASP A 251 28.99 -16.99 1.50
N PHE A 252 28.03 -16.57 0.65
CA PHE A 252 27.63 -17.32 -0.55
C PHE A 252 27.35 -16.46 -1.80
N TYR A 253 27.73 -16.97 -2.98
CA TYR A 253 27.62 -16.28 -4.27
C TYR A 253 26.18 -16.14 -4.83
N ASN A 254 25.17 -16.79 -4.25
CA ASN A 254 23.79 -16.88 -4.78
C ASN A 254 22.70 -16.46 -3.77
N GLU A 255 23.02 -15.63 -2.78
CA GLU A 255 22.12 -15.31 -1.65
C GLU A 255 22.08 -13.79 -1.32
N PRO A 256 21.04 -13.33 -0.59
CA PRO A 256 20.65 -11.93 -0.48
C PRO A 256 21.73 -10.98 0.08
N GLN A 257 22.04 -9.91 -0.66
CA GLN A 257 23.08 -8.93 -0.30
C GLN A 257 22.56 -7.75 0.52
N THR A 258 21.24 -7.56 0.57
CA THR A 258 20.55 -6.54 1.36
C THR A 258 19.43 -7.13 2.21
N LEU A 259 18.96 -6.40 3.23
CA LEU A 259 17.80 -6.81 4.03
C LEU A 259 16.55 -7.04 3.16
N HIS A 260 16.38 -6.23 2.11
CA HIS A 260 15.25 -6.35 1.20
C HIS A 260 15.31 -7.67 0.44
N ASP A 261 16.48 -8.00 -0.12
CA ASP A 261 16.71 -9.28 -0.79
C ASP A 261 16.47 -10.46 0.16
N PHE A 262 16.87 -10.32 1.43
CA PHE A 262 16.69 -11.37 2.43
C PHE A 262 15.22 -11.62 2.74
N LYS A 263 14.42 -10.55 2.84
CA LYS A 263 12.98 -10.68 3.06
C LYS A 263 12.29 -11.34 1.86
N ILE A 264 12.65 -10.96 0.64
CA ILE A 264 12.16 -11.60 -0.61
C ILE A 264 12.52 -13.09 -0.61
N TYR A 265 13.80 -13.42 -0.34
CA TYR A 265 14.26 -14.80 -0.26
C TYR A 265 13.50 -15.60 0.81
N ALA A 266 13.35 -15.05 2.02
CA ALA A 266 12.69 -15.73 3.13
C ALA A 266 11.21 -15.98 2.88
N GLU A 267 10.49 -15.02 2.28
CA GLU A 267 9.08 -15.18 1.89
C GLU A 267 8.93 -16.21 0.76
N GLY A 268 9.81 -16.17 -0.25
CA GLY A 268 9.85 -17.15 -1.34
C GLY A 268 10.17 -18.57 -0.88
N ASP A 269 11.21 -18.73 -0.06
CA ASP A 269 11.67 -20.01 0.48
C ASP A 269 10.64 -20.61 1.45
N LEU A 270 9.98 -19.80 2.28
CA LEU A 270 8.89 -20.28 3.16
C LEU A 270 7.76 -20.92 2.33
N LYS A 271 7.37 -20.29 1.21
CA LYS A 271 6.36 -20.85 0.30
C LYS A 271 6.82 -22.17 -0.32
N GLU A 272 8.09 -22.28 -0.69
CA GLU A 272 8.64 -23.51 -1.28
C GLU A 272 8.68 -24.65 -0.26
N LYS A 273 9.14 -24.37 0.95
CA LYS A 273 9.29 -25.36 2.01
C LYS A 273 8.01 -25.73 2.73
N ALA A 274 6.96 -24.89 2.65
CA ALA A 274 5.63 -25.23 3.13
C ALA A 274 5.08 -26.53 2.48
N VAL A 275 5.48 -26.82 1.22
CA VAL A 275 5.09 -28.05 0.50
C VAL A 275 5.63 -29.31 1.20
N LYS A 276 6.88 -29.26 1.70
CA LYS A 276 7.58 -30.39 2.33
C LYS A 276 7.44 -30.39 3.86
N ASN A 277 7.02 -29.27 4.47
CA ASN A 277 6.97 -29.00 5.92
C ASN A 277 8.28 -29.37 6.66
N ASN A 278 9.42 -29.14 6.02
CA ASN A 278 10.75 -29.36 6.58
C ASN A 278 11.26 -28.08 7.29
N LEU A 279 10.40 -27.51 8.15
CA LEU A 279 10.66 -26.27 8.91
C LEU A 279 10.69 -26.59 10.42
N TYR A 280 11.40 -25.78 11.20
CA TYR A 280 11.40 -25.83 12.66
C TYR A 280 11.17 -24.44 13.26
N PRO A 281 10.03 -24.19 13.92
CA PRO A 281 8.93 -25.12 14.18
C PRO A 281 8.26 -25.60 12.88
N LYS A 282 7.58 -26.75 12.92
CA LYS A 282 6.77 -27.21 11.78
C LYS A 282 5.56 -26.29 11.64
N LEU A 283 5.17 -25.99 10.40
CA LEU A 283 3.91 -25.31 10.13
C LEU A 283 2.76 -26.20 10.60
N SER A 284 1.74 -25.58 11.21
CA SER A 284 0.46 -26.24 11.45
C SER A 284 -0.20 -26.62 10.11
N GLU A 285 -1.15 -27.56 10.11
CA GLU A 285 -1.88 -27.92 8.89
C GLU A 285 -2.69 -26.74 8.33
N GLU A 286 -3.16 -25.83 9.19
CA GLU A 286 -3.86 -24.60 8.80
C GLU A 286 -2.90 -23.60 8.15
N GLU A 287 -1.75 -23.34 8.75
CA GLU A 287 -0.71 -22.46 8.20
C GLU A 287 -0.19 -22.96 6.85
N LYS A 288 -0.01 -24.28 6.72
CA LYS A 288 0.41 -24.92 5.49
C LYS A 288 -0.63 -24.76 4.39
N ASN A 289 -1.90 -24.99 4.70
CA ASN A 289 -2.99 -24.83 3.74
C ASN A 289 -3.20 -23.36 3.34
N ASP A 290 -3.01 -22.41 4.24
CA ASP A 290 -3.06 -20.97 3.92
C ASP A 290 -1.96 -20.56 2.95
N ILE A 291 -0.71 -20.97 3.21
CA ILE A 291 0.41 -20.66 2.32
C ILE A 291 0.20 -21.32 0.95
N LEU A 292 -0.32 -22.55 0.91
CA LEU A 292 -0.61 -23.26 -0.34
C LEU A 292 -1.77 -22.62 -1.12
N ASN A 293 -2.86 -22.25 -0.43
CA ASN A 293 -4.03 -21.61 -1.05
C ASN A 293 -3.71 -20.19 -1.51
N TYR A 294 -2.95 -19.42 -0.73
CA TYR A 294 -2.44 -18.11 -1.15
C TYR A 294 -1.51 -18.24 -2.35
N ARG A 295 -0.60 -19.21 -2.35
CA ARG A 295 0.26 -19.51 -3.50
C ARG A 295 -0.57 -19.86 -4.75
N ILE A 296 -1.65 -20.64 -4.61
CA ILE A 296 -2.55 -20.97 -5.72
C ILE A 296 -3.33 -19.73 -6.17
N TYR A 297 -3.91 -18.98 -5.23
CA TYR A 297 -4.67 -17.75 -5.48
C TYR A 297 -3.84 -16.66 -6.17
N MET A 298 -2.62 -16.42 -5.69
CA MET A 298 -1.70 -15.47 -6.29
C MET A 298 -1.30 -15.95 -7.69
N LYS A 299 -0.93 -17.23 -7.85
CA LYS A 299 -0.61 -17.81 -9.17
C LYS A 299 -1.76 -17.74 -10.17
N GLU A 300 -3.01 -17.79 -9.70
CA GLU A 300 -4.20 -17.68 -10.55
C GLU A 300 -4.57 -16.22 -10.90
N ASN A 301 -4.07 -15.23 -10.16
CA ASN A 301 -4.41 -13.81 -10.32
C ASN A 301 -3.20 -12.89 -10.55
N GLU A 302 -2.02 -13.47 -10.77
CA GLU A 302 -0.76 -12.79 -11.03
C GLU A 302 -0.85 -12.00 -12.34
N PHE A 303 -0.49 -10.71 -12.30
CA PHE A 303 -0.29 -9.92 -13.49
C PHE A 303 1.19 -9.57 -13.61
N ILE A 304 1.79 -9.97 -14.73
CA ILE A 304 3.14 -9.59 -15.12
C ILE A 304 3.03 -8.86 -16.45
N LEU A 305 3.53 -7.62 -16.47
CA LEU A 305 3.69 -6.87 -17.70
C LEU A 305 4.88 -7.43 -18.47
N GLU A 306 4.63 -8.36 -19.38
CA GLU A 306 5.67 -8.89 -20.25
C GLU A 306 6.08 -7.85 -21.31
N ASN A 307 7.38 -7.81 -21.62
CA ASN A 307 7.95 -7.17 -22.81
C ASN A 307 8.14 -5.64 -22.82
N LEU A 308 8.14 -4.91 -21.71
CA LEU A 308 8.47 -3.47 -21.74
C LEU A 308 9.99 -3.22 -21.84
N GLN A 309 10.50 -2.95 -23.05
CA GLN A 309 11.92 -2.74 -23.33
C GLN A 309 12.30 -1.27 -23.16
N ILE A 310 12.63 -0.89 -21.92
CA ILE A 310 13.06 0.48 -21.59
C ILE A 310 14.56 0.48 -21.24
N THR A 311 15.32 1.29 -21.95
CA THR A 311 16.75 1.45 -21.68
C THR A 311 17.01 2.41 -20.51
N ALA A 312 18.11 2.22 -19.79
CA ALA A 312 18.56 3.14 -18.75
C ALA A 312 18.74 4.59 -19.26
N ASN A 313 19.13 4.74 -20.54
CA ASN A 313 19.25 6.05 -21.19
C ASN A 313 17.90 6.74 -21.38
N GLN A 314 16.86 5.99 -21.77
CA GLN A 314 15.50 6.54 -21.88
C GLN A 314 14.94 6.96 -20.51
N ARG A 315 15.15 6.16 -19.46
CA ARG A 315 14.77 6.55 -18.07
C ARG A 315 15.47 7.83 -17.65
N LYS A 316 16.79 7.91 -17.87
CA LYS A 316 17.58 9.10 -17.55
C LYS A 316 17.09 10.35 -18.29
N ALA A 317 16.83 10.23 -19.60
CA ALA A 317 16.33 11.33 -20.41
C ALA A 317 14.94 11.81 -19.93
N TYR A 318 14.05 10.86 -19.60
CA TYR A 318 12.74 11.19 -19.04
C TYR A 318 12.85 11.91 -17.68
N SER A 319 13.70 11.42 -16.78
CA SER A 319 13.96 12.07 -15.49
C SER A 319 14.52 13.49 -15.67
N GLU A 320 15.48 13.70 -16.57
CA GLU A 320 16.02 15.03 -16.89
C GLU A 320 14.92 15.96 -17.43
N LYS A 321 14.04 15.45 -18.31
CA LYS A 321 12.91 16.22 -18.84
C LYS A 321 11.96 16.67 -17.74
N MET A 322 11.69 15.81 -16.75
CA MET A 322 10.79 16.12 -15.64
C MET A 322 11.44 17.04 -14.59
N GLU A 323 12.74 16.88 -14.34
CA GLU A 323 13.47 17.68 -13.35
C GLU A 323 13.85 19.07 -13.87
N PHE A 324 14.31 19.16 -15.12
CA PHE A 324 14.86 20.40 -15.71
C PHE A 324 13.98 21.00 -16.80
N GLY A 325 12.86 20.37 -17.16
CA GLY A 325 11.95 20.83 -18.22
C GLY A 325 12.47 20.59 -19.65
N THR A 326 13.70 20.10 -19.80
CA THR A 326 14.39 19.84 -21.08
C THR A 326 15.32 18.63 -20.97
N THR A 327 15.49 17.88 -22.06
CA THR A 327 16.53 16.86 -22.19
C THR A 327 16.95 16.77 -23.67
N ASP A 328 18.19 16.39 -23.92
CA ASP A 328 18.70 16.06 -25.27
C ASP A 328 18.60 14.56 -25.57
N GLY A 329 18.19 13.74 -24.60
CA GLY A 329 18.04 12.29 -24.74
C GLY A 329 16.67 11.88 -25.28
N ASP A 330 16.63 10.73 -25.98
CA ASP A 330 15.38 10.12 -26.44
C ASP A 330 14.72 9.34 -25.29
N TYR A 331 13.47 9.66 -25.01
CA TYR A 331 12.59 8.97 -24.04
C TYR A 331 11.27 8.55 -24.70
N SER A 332 11.25 8.38 -26.03
CA SER A 332 10.09 7.88 -26.75
C SER A 332 9.72 6.47 -26.27
N LEU A 333 8.42 6.27 -26.04
CA LEU A 333 7.85 5.00 -25.58
C LEU A 333 7.08 4.37 -26.75
N THR A 334 7.74 3.48 -27.48
CA THR A 334 7.14 2.77 -28.62
C THR A 334 6.12 1.71 -28.17
N GLN A 335 6.31 1.15 -26.98
CA GLN A 335 5.47 0.08 -26.42
C GLN A 335 4.38 0.59 -25.48
N MET A 336 3.91 1.82 -25.68
CA MET A 336 2.92 2.44 -24.78
C MET A 336 1.58 1.67 -24.70
N ASP A 337 1.29 0.86 -25.70
CA ASP A 337 0.08 0.05 -25.77
C ASP A 337 0.19 -1.25 -24.95
N THR A 338 1.39 -1.67 -24.57
CA THR A 338 1.57 -2.78 -23.62
C THR A 338 1.30 -2.32 -22.19
N ILE A 339 1.30 -1.02 -21.90
CA ILE A 339 0.99 -0.50 -20.57
C ILE A 339 -0.53 -0.44 -20.38
N PRO A 340 -1.08 -0.91 -19.24
CA PRO A 340 -2.50 -0.83 -18.96
C PRO A 340 -3.10 0.55 -19.14
N ASN A 341 -4.40 0.61 -19.43
CA ASN A 341 -5.11 1.88 -19.57
C ASN A 341 -5.92 2.20 -18.31
N VAL A 342 -6.21 1.20 -17.49
CA VAL A 342 -6.77 1.37 -16.16
C VAL A 342 -5.95 0.54 -15.20
N ILE A 343 -5.53 1.14 -14.09
CA ILE A 343 -4.94 0.44 -12.96
C ILE A 343 -5.71 0.82 -11.71
N ASP A 344 -6.17 -0.18 -10.96
CA ASP A 344 -6.92 -0.02 -9.72
C ASP A 344 -8.09 1.00 -9.81
N GLY A 345 -8.81 0.97 -10.94
CA GLY A 345 -9.92 1.90 -11.23
C GLY A 345 -9.51 3.26 -11.81
N HIS A 346 -8.21 3.61 -11.83
CA HIS A 346 -7.71 4.87 -12.39
C HIS A 346 -7.45 4.75 -13.89
N THR A 347 -8.14 5.58 -14.69
CA THR A 347 -7.89 5.65 -16.13
C THR A 347 -6.63 6.46 -16.41
N LEU A 348 -5.65 5.83 -17.05
CA LEU A 348 -4.34 6.42 -17.35
C LEU A 348 -4.38 7.28 -18.62
N SER A 349 -3.94 8.53 -18.47
CA SER A 349 -3.62 9.42 -19.58
C SER A 349 -2.36 8.97 -20.32
N LYS A 350 -2.09 9.59 -21.48
CA LYS A 350 -0.82 9.36 -22.19
C LYS A 350 0.38 9.69 -21.29
N ASN A 351 0.32 10.78 -20.52
CA ASN A 351 1.40 11.16 -19.62
C ASN A 351 1.56 10.17 -18.46
N ASP A 352 0.45 9.69 -17.91
CA ASP A 352 0.43 8.75 -16.79
C ASP A 352 1.08 7.41 -17.18
N LYS A 353 0.87 6.97 -18.43
CA LYS A 353 1.56 5.80 -18.97
C LYS A 353 3.07 6.01 -19.08
N TYR A 354 3.52 7.20 -19.44
CA TYR A 354 4.96 7.53 -19.43
C TYR A 354 5.52 7.56 -18.01
N GLU A 355 4.78 8.13 -17.06
CA GLU A 355 5.18 8.15 -15.65
C GLU A 355 5.29 6.74 -15.07
N LEU A 356 4.33 5.86 -15.35
CA LEU A 356 4.38 4.45 -14.93
C LEU A 356 5.52 3.67 -15.61
N ALA A 357 5.79 3.95 -16.89
CA ALA A 357 6.83 3.26 -17.67
C ALA A 357 8.24 3.59 -17.17
N PHE A 358 8.51 4.89 -16.95
CA PHE A 358 9.84 5.40 -16.72
C PHE A 358 10.14 5.69 -15.25
N GLY A 359 9.12 5.71 -14.38
CA GLY A 359 9.29 6.05 -12.97
C GLY A 359 8.07 5.70 -12.12
N LEU A 360 7.65 6.67 -11.31
CA LEU A 360 6.54 6.53 -10.36
C LEU A 360 5.33 7.30 -10.89
N LEU A 361 4.24 6.59 -11.15
CA LEU A 361 2.95 7.23 -11.44
C LEU A 361 2.28 7.64 -10.13
N GLU A 362 2.02 8.92 -9.96
CA GLU A 362 1.39 9.45 -8.76
C GLU A 362 -0.08 9.81 -9.04
N ILE A 363 -0.98 9.41 -8.14
CA ILE A 363 -2.40 9.81 -8.15
C ILE A 363 -2.67 10.61 -6.85
N PRO A 364 -2.35 11.93 -6.83
CA PRO A 364 -2.28 12.70 -5.59
C PRO A 364 -3.64 12.90 -4.91
N GLU A 365 -4.72 12.90 -5.69
CA GLU A 365 -6.10 13.06 -5.20
C GLU A 365 -6.52 11.93 -4.25
N TYR A 366 -5.96 10.73 -4.46
CA TYR A 366 -6.27 9.52 -3.70
C TYR A 366 -5.14 9.11 -2.74
N GLY A 367 -3.99 9.80 -2.77
CA GLY A 367 -2.84 9.43 -1.94
C GLY A 367 -2.22 8.10 -2.34
N GLU A 368 -2.26 7.78 -3.63
CA GLU A 368 -1.79 6.52 -4.20
C GLU A 368 -0.66 6.78 -5.19
N SER A 369 0.24 5.82 -5.34
CA SER A 369 1.28 5.81 -6.36
C SER A 369 1.57 4.40 -6.84
N TYR A 370 2.08 4.28 -8.06
CA TYR A 370 2.24 3.02 -8.76
C TYR A 370 3.62 2.97 -9.42
N GLU A 371 4.36 1.90 -9.16
CA GLU A 371 5.70 1.66 -9.69
C GLU A 371 5.72 0.37 -10.49
N LEU A 372 6.30 0.41 -11.69
CA LEU A 372 6.55 -0.80 -12.48
C LEU A 372 7.93 -1.36 -12.11
N LEU A 373 7.94 -2.57 -11.55
CA LEU A 373 9.15 -3.26 -11.13
C LEU A 373 9.87 -3.92 -12.32
N ASP A 374 11.16 -4.22 -12.15
CA ASP A 374 11.96 -4.95 -13.16
C ASP A 374 11.41 -6.36 -13.44
N SER A 375 10.65 -6.94 -12.51
CA SER A 375 9.91 -8.20 -12.71
C SER A 375 8.73 -8.07 -13.66
N GLY A 376 8.30 -6.86 -14.00
CA GLY A 376 7.08 -6.57 -14.77
C GLY A 376 5.83 -6.43 -13.89
N GLU A 377 5.94 -6.61 -12.57
CA GLU A 377 4.84 -6.40 -11.64
C GLU A 377 4.57 -4.91 -11.39
N ILE A 378 3.31 -4.55 -11.10
CA ILE A 378 2.94 -3.18 -10.74
C ILE A 378 2.73 -3.11 -9.22
N LEU A 379 3.61 -2.39 -8.54
CA LEU A 379 3.53 -2.13 -7.11
C LEU A 379 2.63 -0.92 -6.85
N LYS A 380 1.51 -1.12 -6.14
CA LYS A 380 0.71 -0.04 -5.59
C LYS A 380 1.24 0.35 -4.22
N ILE A 381 1.41 1.65 -3.99
CA ILE A 381 1.75 2.28 -2.71
C ILE A 381 0.60 3.23 -2.36
N TYR A 382 -0.04 3.07 -1.19
CA TYR A 382 -1.22 3.85 -0.82
C TYR A 382 -1.29 4.18 0.67
N LEU A 383 -2.09 5.20 1.02
CA LEU A 383 -2.28 5.68 2.38
C LEU A 383 -3.69 5.34 2.87
N GLU A 384 -3.81 4.70 4.04
CA GLU A 384 -5.06 4.71 4.82
C GLU A 384 -5.00 5.85 5.86
N GLU A 385 -6.16 6.44 6.19
CA GLU A 385 -6.23 7.52 7.19
C GLU A 385 -5.52 7.09 8.49
N ASP A 386 -4.56 7.92 8.91
CA ASP A 386 -3.71 7.75 10.10
C ASP A 386 -2.63 6.63 10.09
N SER A 387 -2.39 5.92 8.98
CA SER A 387 -1.35 4.85 8.90
C SER A 387 -0.11 5.19 8.03
N LEU A 388 0.93 4.33 8.10
CA LEU A 388 2.08 4.31 7.18
C LEU A 388 1.63 3.89 5.76
N PRO A 389 2.40 4.24 4.71
CA PRO A 389 2.14 3.77 3.35
C PRO A 389 2.18 2.24 3.30
N LYS A 390 1.11 1.66 2.76
CA LYS A 390 0.97 0.23 2.50
C LYS A 390 1.35 -0.04 1.05
N ASN A 391 1.94 -1.21 0.81
CA ASN A 391 2.38 -1.61 -0.51
C ASN A 391 1.73 -2.96 -0.86
N ARG A 392 1.29 -3.13 -2.10
CA ARG A 392 0.83 -4.44 -2.62
C ARG A 392 1.03 -4.52 -4.12
N ILE A 393 1.25 -5.72 -4.64
CA ILE A 393 1.24 -5.95 -6.09
C ILE A 393 -0.20 -5.93 -6.60
N LEU A 394 -0.43 -5.25 -7.73
CA LEU A 394 -1.73 -5.27 -8.39
C LEU A 394 -1.99 -6.62 -9.04
N THR A 395 -3.22 -7.08 -8.88
CA THR A 395 -3.68 -8.33 -9.50
C THR A 395 -4.30 -8.05 -10.86
N ILE A 396 -4.46 -9.11 -11.65
CA ILE A 396 -5.09 -9.00 -12.97
C ILE A 396 -6.50 -8.39 -12.94
N ASN A 397 -7.24 -8.59 -11.86
CA ASN A 397 -8.61 -8.08 -11.71
C ASN A 397 -8.68 -6.54 -11.62
N GLU A 398 -7.55 -5.89 -11.37
CA GLU A 398 -7.44 -4.46 -11.11
C GLU A 398 -6.87 -3.72 -12.33
N ILE A 399 -6.57 -4.46 -13.39
CA ILE A 399 -5.88 -3.97 -14.57
C ILE A 399 -6.82 -4.10 -15.76
N LYS A 400 -7.00 -3.02 -16.52
CA LYS A 400 -7.76 -3.04 -17.76
C LYS A 400 -6.95 -2.43 -18.89
N PHE A 401 -6.89 -3.13 -20.01
CA PHE A 401 -6.38 -2.62 -21.27
C PHE A 401 -7.54 -2.01 -22.07
N ASN A 402 -7.44 -0.74 -22.46
CA ASN A 402 -8.43 -0.10 -23.34
C ASN A 402 -7.93 -0.18 -24.76
N ASN A 403 -8.50 -1.14 -25.49
CA ASN A 403 -8.00 -1.53 -26.80
C ASN A 403 -9.10 -1.41 -27.88
N GLN A 404 -10.13 -0.60 -27.61
CA GLN A 404 -11.05 -0.10 -28.65
C GLN A 404 -10.60 1.29 -29.15
N ASN A 405 -9.30 1.52 -29.31
CA ASN A 405 -8.82 2.68 -30.07
C ASN A 405 -8.63 2.24 -31.53
N PRO A 406 -9.45 2.73 -32.48
CA PRO A 406 -9.31 2.39 -33.90
C PRO A 406 -7.88 2.55 -34.39
N ASN A 407 -7.20 3.63 -33.98
CA ASN A 407 -5.86 3.95 -34.44
C ASN A 407 -4.77 2.92 -34.07
N ILE A 408 -4.95 2.15 -32.99
CA ILE A 408 -3.98 1.15 -32.50
C ILE A 408 -4.19 -0.19 -33.21
N MET A 409 -5.44 -0.60 -33.38
CA MET A 409 -5.77 -1.84 -34.09
C MET A 409 -5.53 -1.77 -35.61
N GLU A 410 -5.36 -0.58 -36.15
CA GLU A 410 -5.26 -0.31 -37.60
C GLU A 410 -3.82 -0.17 -38.11
N ASN A 411 -2.82 0.05 -37.23
CA ASN A 411 -1.43 0.26 -37.63
C ASN A 411 -0.56 -1.00 -37.45
N ASN A 412 -0.53 -1.82 -38.50
CA ASN A 412 0.25 -3.04 -38.59
C ASN A 412 1.75 -2.77 -38.77
N LYS A 413 2.51 -2.76 -37.65
CA LYS A 413 3.92 -3.17 -37.57
C LYS A 413 4.41 -3.53 -36.16
N GLU A 414 3.76 -3.04 -35.09
CA GLU A 414 4.21 -3.22 -33.69
C GLU A 414 3.14 -3.81 -32.72
N PHE A 415 1.87 -3.93 -33.13
CA PHE A 415 0.77 -4.45 -32.28
C PHE A 415 0.38 -5.89 -32.66
N ASP A 416 0.50 -6.84 -31.72
CA ASP A 416 0.00 -8.20 -31.89
C ASP A 416 -1.49 -8.30 -31.55
N GLN A 417 -2.31 -8.03 -32.56
CA GLN A 417 -3.76 -8.10 -32.49
C GLN A 417 -4.30 -9.49 -32.15
N VAL A 418 -3.60 -10.56 -32.56
CA VAL A 418 -4.01 -11.94 -32.27
C VAL A 418 -3.85 -12.21 -30.79
N GLN A 419 -2.68 -11.90 -30.22
CA GLN A 419 -2.41 -12.08 -28.81
C GLN A 419 -3.37 -11.25 -27.96
N TYR A 420 -3.62 -9.99 -28.36
CA TYR A 420 -4.59 -9.14 -27.68
C TYR A 420 -5.99 -9.76 -27.57
N LEU A 421 -6.54 -10.30 -28.67
CA LEU A 421 -7.87 -10.90 -28.64
C LEU A 421 -7.91 -12.19 -27.81
N LYS A 422 -6.81 -12.97 -27.77
CA LYS A 422 -6.68 -14.13 -26.88
C LYS A 422 -6.70 -13.72 -25.42
N ASP A 423 -5.92 -12.71 -25.05
CA ASP A 423 -5.89 -12.17 -23.69
C ASP A 423 -7.24 -11.58 -23.29
N GLN A 424 -7.93 -10.89 -24.22
CA GLN A 424 -9.28 -10.39 -23.98
C GLN A 424 -10.26 -11.54 -23.66
N MET A 425 -10.17 -12.68 -24.35
CA MET A 425 -11.02 -13.85 -24.02
C MET A 425 -10.70 -14.44 -22.66
N LYS A 426 -9.41 -14.54 -22.32
CA LYS A 426 -8.95 -15.00 -21.01
C LYS A 426 -9.54 -14.14 -19.89
N TYR A 427 -9.34 -12.82 -19.95
CA TYR A 427 -9.73 -11.90 -18.89
C TYR A 427 -11.24 -11.67 -18.79
N LEU A 428 -11.98 -11.81 -19.90
CA LEU A 428 -13.43 -11.84 -19.85
C LEU A 428 -13.99 -13.19 -19.37
N GLY A 429 -13.14 -14.19 -19.17
CA GLY A 429 -13.53 -15.48 -18.60
C GLY A 429 -14.14 -16.45 -19.61
N PHE A 430 -13.93 -16.24 -20.90
CA PHE A 430 -14.31 -17.18 -21.98
C PHE A 430 -13.30 -18.31 -22.17
N GLY A 431 -12.12 -18.19 -21.54
CA GLY A 431 -11.09 -19.24 -21.46
C GLY A 431 -9.96 -19.07 -22.47
N GLU A 432 -9.01 -20.01 -22.42
CA GLU A 432 -7.78 -20.03 -23.24
C GLU A 432 -7.70 -21.32 -24.11
N GLY A 433 -8.85 -21.89 -24.44
CA GLY A 433 -8.91 -23.17 -25.17
C GLY A 433 -8.32 -23.10 -26.57
N GLU A 434 -7.62 -24.15 -26.99
CA GLU A 434 -6.95 -24.20 -28.30
C GLU A 434 -7.92 -23.96 -29.47
N LYS A 435 -9.15 -24.48 -29.38
CA LYS A 435 -10.20 -24.24 -30.37
C LYS A 435 -10.57 -22.75 -30.46
N LEU A 436 -10.80 -22.10 -29.32
CA LEU A 436 -11.13 -20.67 -29.26
C LEU A 436 -10.01 -19.82 -29.87
N HIS A 437 -8.75 -20.14 -29.56
CA HIS A 437 -7.59 -19.45 -30.14
C HIS A 437 -7.50 -19.63 -31.66
N LYS A 438 -7.75 -20.82 -32.19
CA LYS A 438 -7.80 -21.08 -33.64
C LYS A 438 -8.96 -20.32 -34.30
N ASP A 439 -10.15 -20.34 -33.71
CA ASP A 439 -11.32 -19.64 -34.23
C ASP A 439 -11.08 -18.12 -34.31
N ILE A 440 -10.35 -17.54 -33.35
CA ILE A 440 -9.91 -16.12 -33.39
C ILE A 440 -8.96 -15.87 -34.56
N GLU A 441 -7.92 -16.69 -34.70
CA GLU A 441 -6.94 -16.55 -35.79
C GLU A 441 -7.59 -16.68 -37.18
N GLU A 442 -8.52 -17.63 -37.34
CA GLU A 442 -9.30 -17.81 -38.56
C GLU A 442 -10.24 -16.62 -38.81
N GLY A 443 -10.92 -16.14 -37.76
CA GLY A 443 -11.76 -14.94 -37.80
C GLY A 443 -11.01 -13.70 -38.26
N ILE A 444 -9.80 -13.47 -37.74
CA ILE A 444 -8.91 -12.37 -38.15
C ILE A 444 -8.51 -12.50 -39.62
N LYS A 445 -8.18 -13.71 -40.10
CA LYS A 445 -7.78 -13.96 -41.51
C LYS A 445 -8.95 -13.92 -42.50
N SER A 446 -10.18 -14.09 -42.03
CA SER A 446 -11.39 -14.12 -42.86
C SER A 446 -11.60 -12.83 -43.67
N ALA A 447 -12.15 -12.92 -44.88
CA ALA A 447 -12.50 -11.74 -45.68
C ALA A 447 -13.82 -11.06 -45.22
N LYS A 448 -14.54 -11.65 -44.26
CA LYS A 448 -15.80 -11.10 -43.76
C LYS A 448 -15.57 -9.88 -42.86
N GLN A 449 -16.45 -8.88 -42.99
CA GLN A 449 -16.44 -7.66 -42.16
C GLN A 449 -16.81 -7.95 -40.70
N ASP A 450 -17.48 -9.07 -40.43
CA ASP A 450 -17.90 -9.52 -39.12
C ASP A 450 -17.81 -11.06 -39.03
N PHE A 451 -17.57 -11.56 -37.82
CA PHE A 451 -17.60 -12.98 -37.54
C PHE A 451 -18.02 -13.26 -36.09
N GLU A 452 -18.50 -14.48 -35.87
CA GLU A 452 -18.97 -14.94 -34.57
C GLU A 452 -18.18 -16.16 -34.11
N ILE A 453 -17.84 -16.22 -32.83
CA ILE A 453 -17.24 -17.39 -32.19
C ILE A 453 -18.18 -17.90 -31.13
N LYS A 454 -18.43 -19.22 -31.12
CA LYS A 454 -19.27 -19.88 -30.13
C LYS A 454 -18.43 -20.58 -29.08
N THR A 455 -18.73 -20.33 -27.82
CA THR A 455 -18.09 -20.97 -26.67
C THR A 455 -19.11 -21.25 -25.56
N THR A 456 -18.72 -22.06 -24.58
CA THR A 456 -19.57 -22.48 -23.45
C THR A 456 -18.85 -22.21 -22.13
N SER A 457 -19.56 -22.28 -21.01
CA SER A 457 -18.93 -22.27 -19.69
C SER A 457 -19.56 -23.32 -18.77
N ASP A 458 -18.73 -23.87 -17.89
CA ASP A 458 -19.08 -24.77 -16.79
C ASP A 458 -19.45 -24.03 -15.48
N LYS A 459 -19.49 -22.69 -15.51
CA LYS A 459 -19.67 -21.85 -14.32
C LYS A 459 -21.14 -21.56 -13.97
N THR A 460 -22.07 -22.35 -14.47
CA THR A 460 -23.50 -22.26 -14.16
C THR A 460 -23.85 -22.97 -12.85
N LEU A 461 -25.07 -22.77 -12.34
CA LEU A 461 -25.65 -23.66 -11.35
C LEU A 461 -25.72 -25.11 -11.89
N PRO A 462 -25.78 -26.12 -11.01
CA PRO A 462 -26.00 -27.50 -11.42
C PRO A 462 -27.16 -27.60 -12.42
N GLU A 463 -26.99 -28.46 -13.42
CA GLU A 463 -27.98 -28.75 -14.48
C GLU A 463 -28.26 -27.62 -15.49
N ASN A 464 -27.98 -26.36 -15.17
CA ASN A 464 -28.02 -25.25 -16.12
C ASN A 464 -26.86 -25.32 -17.12
N LYS A 465 -27.10 -24.87 -18.35
CA LYS A 465 -26.06 -24.72 -19.40
C LYS A 465 -26.07 -23.32 -19.97
N VAL A 466 -24.90 -22.83 -20.37
CA VAL A 466 -24.77 -21.51 -21.00
C VAL A 466 -23.96 -21.60 -22.28
N ASP A 467 -24.53 -21.03 -23.34
CA ASP A 467 -23.88 -20.82 -24.64
C ASP A 467 -23.59 -19.33 -24.83
N PHE A 468 -22.37 -19.01 -25.26
CA PHE A 468 -21.94 -17.68 -25.63
C PHE A 468 -21.69 -17.59 -27.13
N THR A 469 -22.22 -16.55 -27.75
CA THR A 469 -21.91 -16.17 -29.13
C THR A 469 -21.22 -14.81 -29.11
N LEU A 470 -19.90 -14.82 -29.29
CA LEU A 470 -19.02 -13.66 -29.27
C LEU A 470 -19.04 -12.99 -30.64
N LYS A 471 -19.34 -11.69 -30.70
CA LYS A 471 -19.52 -10.95 -31.97
C LYS A 471 -18.36 -10.00 -32.21
N PHE A 472 -17.61 -10.28 -33.27
CA PHE A 472 -16.47 -9.51 -33.71
C PHE A 472 -16.77 -8.74 -34.99
N ASN A 473 -16.26 -7.52 -35.08
CA ASN A 473 -16.33 -6.72 -36.31
C ASN A 473 -14.94 -6.22 -36.70
N LYS A 474 -14.74 -6.06 -37.99
CA LYS A 474 -13.55 -5.46 -38.59
C LYS A 474 -13.82 -4.01 -38.94
N SER A 475 -12.84 -3.13 -38.69
CA SER A 475 -12.84 -1.77 -39.21
C SER A 475 -12.37 -1.75 -40.66
N GLU A 476 -12.63 -0.64 -41.36
CA GLU A 476 -12.22 -0.44 -42.76
C GLU A 476 -10.69 -0.53 -42.95
N ASN A 477 -9.93 -0.23 -41.90
CA ASN A 477 -8.48 -0.23 -41.89
C ASN A 477 -7.88 -1.53 -41.30
N GLY A 478 -8.69 -2.56 -41.02
CA GLY A 478 -8.23 -3.91 -40.68
C GLY A 478 -8.21 -4.29 -39.19
N GLY A 479 -8.55 -3.36 -38.28
CA GLY A 479 -8.67 -3.68 -36.85
C GLY A 479 -9.87 -4.59 -36.56
N VAL A 480 -9.77 -5.51 -35.61
CA VAL A 480 -10.81 -6.50 -35.26
C VAL A 480 -11.17 -6.35 -33.80
N PHE A 481 -12.44 -6.06 -33.51
CA PHE A 481 -12.92 -5.71 -32.19
C PHE A 481 -14.00 -6.70 -31.73
N LEU A 482 -13.92 -7.17 -30.48
CA LEU A 482 -15.06 -7.75 -29.80
C LEU A 482 -16.00 -6.61 -29.36
N ASN A 483 -17.20 -6.57 -29.93
CA ASN A 483 -18.16 -5.49 -29.65
C ASN A 483 -19.25 -5.89 -28.66
N SER A 484 -19.64 -7.16 -28.70
CA SER A 484 -20.66 -7.70 -27.81
C SER A 484 -20.58 -9.22 -27.79
N TYR A 485 -21.28 -9.82 -26.84
CA TYR A 485 -21.56 -11.23 -26.86
C TYR A 485 -23.00 -11.49 -26.45
N ASN A 486 -23.63 -12.44 -27.11
CA ASN A 486 -24.91 -12.97 -26.67
C ASN A 486 -24.66 -14.15 -25.74
N ALA A 487 -25.29 -14.15 -24.57
CA ALA A 487 -25.26 -15.26 -23.63
C ALA A 487 -26.67 -15.83 -23.51
N THR A 488 -26.79 -17.14 -23.73
CA THR A 488 -28.05 -17.90 -23.65
C THR A 488 -27.91 -18.96 -22.57
N LEU A 489 -28.68 -18.82 -21.50
CA LEU A 489 -28.79 -19.80 -20.43
C LEU A 489 -30.01 -20.69 -20.69
N GLU A 490 -29.81 -21.99 -20.63
CA GLU A 490 -30.86 -23.01 -20.63
C GLU A 490 -30.93 -23.64 -19.24
N ASN A 491 -32.11 -23.61 -18.63
CA ASN A 491 -32.32 -24.18 -17.31
C ASN A 491 -32.85 -25.63 -17.37
N GLU A 492 -32.96 -26.29 -16.22
CA GLU A 492 -33.53 -27.65 -16.08
C GLU A 492 -34.92 -27.85 -16.71
N LYS A 493 -35.67 -26.77 -16.93
CA LYS A 493 -37.03 -26.79 -17.48
C LYS A 493 -37.06 -26.47 -18.97
N ASP A 494 -35.91 -26.49 -19.65
CA ASP A 494 -35.72 -26.09 -21.04
C ASP A 494 -36.19 -24.63 -21.33
N GLU A 495 -36.25 -23.78 -20.31
CA GLU A 495 -36.51 -22.35 -20.50
C GLU A 495 -35.21 -21.64 -20.89
N SER A 496 -35.24 -20.96 -22.03
CA SER A 496 -34.09 -20.24 -22.58
C SER A 496 -34.13 -18.75 -22.24
N ILE A 497 -33.14 -18.29 -21.49
CA ILE A 497 -32.93 -16.88 -21.15
C ILE A 497 -31.72 -16.38 -21.93
N SER A 498 -31.97 -15.47 -22.88
CA SER A 498 -30.92 -14.84 -23.69
C SER A 498 -30.81 -13.35 -23.42
N HIS A 499 -29.58 -12.85 -23.31
CA HIS A 499 -29.26 -11.42 -23.21
C HIS A 499 -27.98 -11.10 -23.99
N ASN A 500 -27.96 -9.98 -24.71
CA ASN A 500 -26.78 -9.49 -25.43
C ASN A 500 -26.05 -8.42 -24.61
N PHE A 501 -24.85 -8.75 -24.16
CA PHE A 501 -23.97 -7.88 -23.38
C PHE A 501 -23.00 -7.15 -24.32
N TYR A 502 -22.88 -5.84 -24.14
CA TYR A 502 -21.93 -5.04 -24.90
C TYR A 502 -20.55 -5.09 -24.25
N VAL A 503 -19.51 -5.03 -25.07
CA VAL A 503 -18.12 -4.93 -24.63
C VAL A 503 -17.63 -3.53 -24.99
N ASN A 504 -17.35 -2.75 -23.96
CA ASN A 504 -16.84 -1.38 -24.07
C ASN A 504 -15.92 -1.05 -22.88
N LYS A 505 -15.34 0.15 -22.87
CA LYS A 505 -14.31 0.55 -21.90
C LYS A 505 -14.79 0.63 -20.45
N GLU A 506 -16.08 0.93 -20.24
CA GLU A 506 -16.62 1.32 -18.93
C GLU A 506 -17.55 0.25 -18.34
N ASN A 507 -18.38 -0.38 -19.18
CA ASN A 507 -19.51 -1.23 -18.78
C ASN A 507 -19.43 -2.61 -19.43
N THR A 508 -18.38 -3.38 -19.14
CA THR A 508 -18.22 -4.76 -19.62
C THR A 508 -18.44 -5.77 -18.49
N PHE A 509 -19.29 -6.76 -18.75
CA PHE A 509 -19.47 -7.91 -17.86
C PHE A 509 -18.58 -9.06 -18.31
N THR A 510 -17.96 -9.76 -17.36
CA THR A 510 -17.31 -11.05 -17.60
C THR A 510 -18.34 -12.14 -17.88
N ALA A 511 -17.89 -13.27 -18.44
CA ALA A 511 -18.73 -14.45 -18.68
C ALA A 511 -19.41 -14.94 -17.38
N LYS A 512 -18.70 -14.89 -16.24
CA LYS A 512 -19.25 -15.29 -14.94
C LYS A 512 -20.33 -14.34 -14.46
N GLU A 513 -20.11 -13.02 -14.58
CA GLU A 513 -21.08 -12.02 -14.19
C GLU A 513 -22.33 -12.07 -15.08
N ALA A 514 -22.17 -12.31 -16.38
CA ALA A 514 -23.27 -12.54 -17.30
C ALA A 514 -24.13 -13.76 -16.89
N VAL A 515 -23.48 -14.88 -16.53
CA VAL A 515 -24.20 -16.05 -15.97
C VAL A 515 -24.92 -15.68 -14.67
N ASN A 516 -24.26 -14.94 -13.79
CA ASN A 516 -24.87 -14.51 -12.53
C ASN A 516 -26.14 -13.67 -12.78
N LEU A 517 -26.09 -12.75 -13.76
CA LEU A 517 -27.23 -11.93 -14.18
C LEU A 517 -28.36 -12.75 -14.81
N LEU A 518 -28.02 -13.71 -15.69
CA LEU A 518 -28.99 -14.60 -16.35
C LEU A 518 -29.70 -15.52 -15.35
N GLU A 519 -29.01 -15.92 -14.28
CA GLU A 519 -29.59 -16.66 -13.15
C GLU A 519 -30.33 -15.75 -12.15
N GLY A 520 -30.53 -14.47 -12.49
CA GLY A 520 -31.33 -13.51 -11.70
C GLY A 520 -30.61 -12.95 -10.48
N ARG A 521 -29.29 -13.10 -10.39
CA ARG A 521 -28.46 -12.53 -9.33
C ARG A 521 -28.04 -11.10 -9.69
N THR A 522 -27.44 -10.40 -8.73
CA THR A 522 -27.08 -8.98 -8.88
C THR A 522 -25.57 -8.83 -8.91
N VAL A 523 -25.07 -7.97 -9.80
CA VAL A 523 -23.62 -7.71 -9.97
C VAL A 523 -23.36 -6.23 -9.73
N LYS A 524 -22.26 -5.91 -9.03
CA LYS A 524 -21.77 -4.54 -8.86
C LYS A 524 -20.89 -4.18 -10.05
N ILE A 525 -21.22 -3.09 -10.72
CA ILE A 525 -20.46 -2.56 -11.86
C ILE A 525 -20.51 -1.04 -11.82
N GLU A 526 -19.58 -0.38 -12.51
CA GLU A 526 -19.74 1.04 -12.83
C GLU A 526 -20.79 1.19 -13.94
N PHE A 527 -21.72 2.11 -13.76
CA PHE A 527 -22.80 2.31 -14.72
C PHE A 527 -23.11 3.79 -14.86
N THR A 528 -23.43 4.23 -16.08
CA THR A 528 -23.84 5.61 -16.33
C THR A 528 -25.25 5.79 -15.77
N ASN A 529 -25.39 6.61 -14.73
CA ASN A 529 -26.70 6.90 -14.17
C ASN A 529 -27.46 7.82 -15.13
N PRO A 530 -28.61 7.39 -15.67
CA PRO A 530 -29.35 8.15 -16.68
C PRO A 530 -29.93 9.47 -16.14
N LYS A 531 -30.00 9.65 -14.80
CA LYS A 531 -30.48 10.88 -14.17
C LYS A 531 -29.37 11.92 -13.98
N THR A 532 -28.14 11.48 -13.77
CA THR A 532 -27.00 12.37 -13.47
C THR A 532 -25.99 12.43 -14.61
N GLU A 533 -26.11 11.55 -15.60
CA GLU A 533 -25.18 11.34 -16.73
C GLU A 533 -23.73 11.07 -16.27
N LYS A 534 -23.55 10.64 -15.03
CA LYS A 534 -22.24 10.31 -14.45
C LYS A 534 -22.08 8.80 -14.33
N LEU A 535 -20.85 8.34 -14.57
CA LEU A 535 -20.43 6.98 -14.24
C LEU A 535 -20.35 6.86 -12.72
N GLU A 536 -21.10 5.93 -12.14
CA GLU A 536 -21.07 5.67 -10.71
C GLU A 536 -21.27 4.17 -10.41
N PRO A 537 -20.72 3.65 -9.31
CA PRO A 537 -20.90 2.26 -8.92
C PRO A 537 -22.38 1.97 -8.62
N ALA A 538 -22.90 0.90 -9.20
CA ALA A 538 -24.27 0.45 -9.05
C ALA A 538 -24.34 -1.09 -8.98
N PHE A 539 -25.31 -1.59 -8.21
CA PHE A 539 -25.72 -2.98 -8.31
C PHE A 539 -26.77 -3.13 -9.40
N VAL A 540 -26.57 -4.05 -10.34
CA VAL A 540 -27.44 -4.24 -11.50
C VAL A 540 -27.98 -5.66 -11.57
N LYS A 541 -29.25 -5.79 -11.92
CA LYS A 541 -29.96 -7.07 -12.08
C LYS A 541 -30.81 -7.02 -13.36
N LEU A 542 -30.95 -8.15 -14.05
CA LEU A 542 -31.90 -8.24 -15.17
C LEU A 542 -33.34 -8.19 -14.66
N ASN A 543 -34.13 -7.27 -15.21
CA ASN A 543 -35.54 -7.18 -14.92
C ASN A 543 -36.31 -8.12 -15.86
N PHE A 544 -36.67 -9.30 -15.35
CA PHE A 544 -37.46 -10.31 -16.07
C PHE A 544 -38.96 -10.02 -16.05
N GLU A 545 -39.42 -9.08 -15.22
CA GLU A 545 -40.84 -8.71 -15.10
C GLU A 545 -41.26 -7.70 -16.18
N GLU A 546 -40.31 -6.91 -16.66
CA GLU A 546 -40.53 -5.96 -17.75
C GLU A 546 -40.42 -6.61 -19.14
N PRO A 547 -41.17 -6.10 -20.14
CA PRO A 547 -41.00 -6.54 -21.51
C PRO A 547 -39.58 -6.26 -21.99
N LYS A 548 -39.05 -7.18 -22.82
CA LYS A 548 -37.77 -6.99 -23.49
C LYS A 548 -37.80 -5.73 -24.36
N THR A 549 -36.66 -5.08 -24.47
CA THR A 549 -36.41 -4.00 -25.44
C THR A 549 -36.67 -4.48 -26.88
N GLU A 550 -36.83 -3.54 -27.82
CA GLU A 550 -37.01 -3.84 -29.24
C GLU A 550 -35.87 -4.70 -29.83
N LYS A 551 -34.68 -4.64 -29.22
CA LYS A 551 -33.50 -5.45 -29.60
C LYS A 551 -33.45 -6.82 -28.92
N GLY A 552 -34.48 -7.21 -28.18
CA GLY A 552 -34.58 -8.50 -27.49
C GLY A 552 -33.81 -8.61 -26.17
N ASN A 553 -33.29 -7.50 -25.63
CA ASN A 553 -32.58 -7.47 -24.34
C ASN A 553 -33.51 -7.14 -23.18
N TYR A 554 -33.21 -7.67 -21.99
CA TYR A 554 -33.86 -7.27 -20.73
C TYR A 554 -33.37 -5.88 -20.27
N ASN A 555 -34.21 -5.13 -19.58
CA ASN A 555 -33.79 -3.90 -18.90
C ASN A 555 -33.01 -4.23 -17.62
N PHE A 556 -32.10 -3.33 -17.22
CA PHE A 556 -31.43 -3.43 -15.92
C PHE A 556 -32.22 -2.69 -14.84
N GLN A 557 -32.47 -3.38 -13.73
CA GLN A 557 -32.82 -2.76 -12.47
C GLN A 557 -31.52 -2.36 -11.76
N ASN A 558 -31.38 -1.06 -11.45
CA ASN A 558 -30.15 -0.48 -10.93
C ASN A 558 -30.34 0.05 -9.49
N PHE A 559 -29.43 -0.30 -8.60
CA PHE A 559 -29.34 0.21 -7.23
C PHE A 559 -28.05 1.03 -7.08
N TYR A 560 -28.17 2.33 -7.30
CA TYR A 560 -27.07 3.30 -7.19
C TYR A 560 -26.70 3.59 -5.72
N LYS A 561 -25.57 4.29 -5.50
CA LYS A 561 -25.07 4.64 -4.16
C LYS A 561 -26.13 5.22 -3.22
N ASN A 562 -27.01 6.09 -3.71
CA ASN A 562 -28.09 6.71 -2.92
C ASN A 562 -29.15 5.73 -2.42
N TYR A 563 -29.23 4.54 -3.02
CA TYR A 563 -30.09 3.47 -2.53
C TYR A 563 -29.59 2.92 -1.18
N GLY A 564 -28.30 3.09 -0.86
CA GLY A 564 -27.71 2.72 0.43
C GLY A 564 -27.51 1.21 0.59
N VAL A 565 -27.08 0.52 -0.47
CA VAL A 565 -26.60 -0.86 -0.40
C VAL A 565 -25.14 -0.82 0.06
N ASP A 566 -24.86 -1.41 1.21
CA ASP A 566 -23.51 -1.59 1.72
C ASP A 566 -23.30 -3.06 2.06
N THR A 567 -22.56 -3.77 1.21
CA THR A 567 -22.33 -5.21 1.34
C THR A 567 -21.61 -5.55 2.65
N ALA A 568 -20.68 -4.71 3.10
CA ALA A 568 -19.92 -4.94 4.33
C ALA A 568 -20.85 -4.86 5.55
N GLN A 569 -21.70 -3.83 5.61
CA GLN A 569 -22.72 -3.70 6.66
C GLN A 569 -23.75 -4.84 6.62
N ILE A 570 -24.15 -5.29 5.42
CA ILE A 570 -25.08 -6.41 5.25
C ILE A 570 -24.48 -7.70 5.84
N ILE A 571 -23.20 -7.97 5.57
CA ILE A 571 -22.51 -9.14 6.11
C ILE A 571 -22.41 -9.08 7.64
N GLU A 572 -22.04 -7.93 8.20
CA GLU A 572 -21.97 -7.74 9.65
C GLU A 572 -23.32 -8.01 10.33
N LYS A 573 -24.41 -7.47 9.76
CA LYS A 573 -25.77 -7.69 10.27
C LYS A 573 -26.24 -9.13 10.13
N SER A 574 -25.76 -9.84 9.12
CA SER A 574 -26.14 -11.23 8.86
C SER A 574 -25.47 -12.25 9.80
N LYS A 575 -24.54 -11.81 10.67
CA LYS A 575 -23.85 -12.66 11.66
C LYS A 575 -23.26 -13.94 11.05
N LEU A 576 -22.70 -13.82 9.85
CA LEU A 576 -21.94 -14.91 9.26
C LEU A 576 -20.72 -15.21 10.12
N ILE A 577 -20.47 -16.49 10.30
CA ILE A 577 -19.30 -17.02 11.00
C ILE A 577 -18.23 -17.26 9.95
N PHE A 578 -17.10 -16.59 10.12
CA PHE A 578 -15.92 -16.80 9.31
C PHE A 578 -14.88 -17.46 10.19
N ASP A 579 -14.28 -18.56 9.71
CA ASP A 579 -13.19 -19.23 10.43
C ASP A 579 -11.94 -18.31 10.49
N LYS A 580 -11.83 -17.36 9.55
CA LYS A 580 -10.72 -16.42 9.38
C LYS A 580 -11.23 -15.01 9.02
N PRO A 581 -10.71 -13.93 9.63
CA PRO A 581 -11.13 -12.55 9.33
C PRO A 581 -10.98 -12.16 7.85
N GLU A 582 -9.95 -12.66 7.17
CA GLU A 582 -9.58 -12.37 5.78
C GLU A 582 -10.67 -12.83 4.79
N TRP A 583 -11.38 -13.91 5.14
CA TRP A 583 -12.45 -14.44 4.28
C TRP A 583 -13.64 -13.51 4.19
N LYS A 584 -13.80 -12.58 5.15
CA LYS A 584 -14.87 -11.58 5.11
C LYS A 584 -14.72 -10.68 3.88
N GLU A 585 -13.53 -10.16 3.59
CA GLU A 585 -13.34 -9.26 2.44
C GLU A 585 -13.51 -10.00 1.10
N SER A 586 -12.97 -11.21 0.98
CA SER A 586 -13.17 -12.05 -0.21
C SER A 586 -14.65 -12.40 -0.41
N THR A 587 -15.37 -12.69 0.68
CA THR A 587 -16.83 -12.92 0.66
C THR A 587 -17.57 -11.68 0.17
N ILE A 588 -17.21 -10.48 0.66
CA ILE A 588 -17.77 -9.21 0.17
C ILE A 588 -17.58 -9.10 -1.35
N LYS A 589 -16.34 -9.18 -1.84
CA LYS A 589 -16.04 -9.01 -3.28
C LYS A 589 -16.75 -10.08 -4.13
N SER A 590 -16.81 -11.32 -3.65
CA SER A 590 -17.47 -12.42 -4.35
C SER A 590 -18.99 -12.22 -4.43
N LEU A 591 -19.62 -11.79 -3.33
CA LEU A 591 -21.03 -11.42 -3.29
C LEU A 591 -21.35 -10.21 -4.17
N GLU A 592 -20.46 -9.21 -4.22
CA GLU A 592 -20.60 -8.05 -5.10
C GLU A 592 -20.51 -8.43 -6.58
N LYS A 593 -19.72 -9.44 -6.94
CA LYS A 593 -19.70 -10.03 -8.30
C LYS A 593 -20.92 -10.93 -8.58
N GLY A 594 -21.85 -11.05 -7.64
CA GLY A 594 -23.06 -11.86 -7.77
C GLY A 594 -22.84 -13.35 -7.59
N ASN A 595 -21.69 -13.78 -7.06
CA ASN A 595 -21.41 -15.20 -6.83
C ASN A 595 -22.21 -15.75 -5.64
N ILE A 596 -22.37 -17.07 -5.64
CA ILE A 596 -22.90 -17.82 -4.50
C ILE A 596 -21.70 -18.19 -3.62
N VAL A 597 -21.71 -17.73 -2.37
CA VAL A 597 -20.60 -17.95 -1.45
C VAL A 597 -21.00 -18.97 -0.38
N LYS A 598 -20.13 -19.93 -0.08
CA LYS A 598 -20.33 -20.85 1.05
C LYS A 598 -20.07 -20.10 2.35
N VAL A 599 -21.00 -20.21 3.30
CA VAL A 599 -20.97 -19.46 4.56
C VAL A 599 -21.42 -20.34 5.72
N LYS A 600 -20.98 -19.99 6.93
CA LYS A 600 -21.51 -20.55 8.18
C LYS A 600 -22.37 -19.50 8.86
N PHE A 601 -23.48 -19.90 9.45
CA PHE A 601 -24.35 -19.00 10.23
C PHE A 601 -25.09 -19.77 11.32
N GLU A 602 -25.59 -19.05 12.32
CA GLU A 602 -26.40 -19.65 13.40
C GLU A 602 -27.86 -19.77 12.98
N LEU A 603 -28.41 -20.98 13.10
CA LEU A 603 -29.82 -21.29 12.94
C LEU A 603 -30.26 -22.18 14.13
N ASP A 604 -31.28 -21.74 14.88
CA ASP A 604 -31.80 -22.46 16.05
C ASP A 604 -30.71 -22.91 17.05
N ASP A 605 -29.82 -21.96 17.41
CA ASP A 605 -28.69 -22.13 18.32
C ASP A 605 -27.66 -23.20 17.87
N LYS A 606 -27.63 -23.49 16.56
CA LYS A 606 -26.63 -24.36 15.92
C LYS A 606 -25.94 -23.65 14.77
N VAL A 607 -24.63 -23.85 14.66
CA VAL A 607 -23.88 -23.40 13.49
C VAL A 607 -24.14 -24.37 12.34
N VAL A 608 -24.67 -23.86 11.24
CA VAL A 608 -24.94 -24.62 10.02
C VAL A 608 -24.15 -24.03 8.86
N GLU A 609 -23.69 -24.91 7.96
CA GLU A 609 -23.09 -24.52 6.69
C GLU A 609 -24.16 -24.39 5.62
N GLY A 610 -24.06 -23.33 4.83
CA GLY A 610 -24.97 -23.06 3.73
C GLY A 610 -24.33 -22.16 2.67
N LYS A 611 -25.17 -21.55 1.85
CA LYS A 611 -24.79 -20.66 0.76
C LYS A 611 -25.48 -19.31 0.91
N ALA A 612 -24.79 -18.23 0.58
CA ALA A 612 -25.32 -16.87 0.61
C ALA A 612 -25.26 -16.23 -0.79
N VAL A 613 -26.30 -15.45 -1.09
CA VAL A 613 -26.38 -14.58 -2.27
C VAL A 613 -26.82 -13.19 -1.83
N LEU A 614 -26.14 -12.16 -2.33
CA LEU A 614 -26.48 -10.78 -2.03
C LEU A 614 -27.82 -10.40 -2.65
N ASN A 615 -28.64 -9.69 -1.88
CA ASN A 615 -29.93 -9.17 -2.33
C ASN A 615 -29.99 -7.65 -2.07
N PRO A 616 -29.53 -6.85 -3.05
CA PRO A 616 -29.47 -5.39 -2.91
C PRO A 616 -30.84 -4.73 -2.68
N GLN A 617 -31.90 -5.26 -3.30
CA GLN A 617 -33.26 -4.73 -3.17
C GLN A 617 -33.77 -4.72 -1.73
N TYR A 618 -33.46 -5.76 -0.95
CA TYR A 618 -33.86 -5.87 0.46
C TYR A 618 -32.71 -5.58 1.43
N LYS A 619 -31.54 -5.15 0.90
CA LYS A 619 -30.33 -4.87 1.68
C LYS A 619 -30.00 -6.01 2.65
N ASN A 620 -30.05 -7.26 2.17
CA ASN A 620 -29.82 -8.45 2.98
C ASN A 620 -29.12 -9.57 2.17
N LEU A 621 -28.83 -10.68 2.83
CA LEU A 621 -28.39 -11.92 2.19
C LEU A 621 -29.54 -12.90 2.11
N ASN A 622 -29.74 -13.50 0.95
CA ASN A 622 -30.55 -14.70 0.82
C ASN A 622 -29.68 -15.91 1.18
N LEU A 623 -30.10 -16.66 2.19
CA LEU A 623 -29.41 -17.88 2.64
C LEU A 623 -30.07 -19.12 2.05
N TYR A 624 -29.25 -20.11 1.74
CA TYR A 624 -29.65 -21.37 1.12
C TYR A 624 -28.91 -22.53 1.77
N ASP A 625 -29.51 -23.72 1.70
CA ASP A 625 -28.82 -24.97 2.04
C ASP A 625 -27.82 -25.39 0.93
N SER A 626 -27.26 -26.59 1.08
CA SER A 626 -26.30 -27.14 0.12
C SER A 626 -26.95 -27.44 -1.24
N ASP A 627 -28.26 -27.69 -1.27
CA ASP A 627 -29.06 -28.03 -2.45
C ASP A 627 -29.75 -26.80 -3.07
N MET A 628 -29.35 -25.59 -2.65
CA MET A 628 -29.93 -24.31 -3.11
C MET A 628 -31.40 -24.09 -2.74
N ASN A 629 -31.93 -24.77 -1.71
CA ASN A 629 -33.24 -24.45 -1.15
C ASN A 629 -33.12 -23.25 -0.20
N ARG A 630 -34.06 -22.30 -0.32
CA ARG A 630 -34.02 -21.07 0.48
C ARG A 630 -34.28 -21.36 1.96
N ILE A 631 -33.38 -20.91 2.82
CA ILE A 631 -33.51 -20.99 4.27
C ILE A 631 -34.19 -19.71 4.74
N ASN A 632 -35.43 -19.84 5.22
CA ASN A 632 -36.14 -18.74 5.84
C ASN A 632 -35.73 -18.62 7.30
N THR A 633 -34.89 -17.64 7.62
CA THR A 633 -34.63 -17.28 9.01
C THR A 633 -35.84 -16.50 9.54
N ASN A 634 -36.60 -17.05 10.48
CA ASN A 634 -37.78 -16.40 11.08
C ASN A 634 -37.44 -15.18 11.97
N LYS A 635 -36.22 -14.64 11.91
CA LYS A 635 -35.81 -13.41 12.57
C LYS A 635 -35.60 -12.33 11.49
N THR A 636 -36.57 -11.44 11.37
CA THR A 636 -36.37 -10.13 10.74
C THR A 636 -35.09 -9.51 11.29
N LEU A 637 -34.21 -9.02 10.42
CA LEU A 637 -33.04 -8.23 10.79
C LEU A 637 -33.53 -6.97 11.53
N GLU A 638 -33.57 -7.01 12.86
CA GLU A 638 -33.87 -5.84 13.68
C GLU A 638 -32.81 -4.75 13.43
N GLY A 639 -33.25 -3.56 13.00
CA GLY A 639 -32.37 -2.40 12.84
C GLY A 639 -32.49 -1.56 11.56
N LEU A 640 -33.45 -1.83 10.68
CA LEU A 640 -33.85 -0.92 9.60
C LEU A 640 -35.38 -0.75 9.53
N GLU A 641 -36.02 -0.64 10.69
CA GLU A 641 -37.41 -0.15 10.73
C GLU A 641 -37.41 1.37 10.60
N GLN A 642 -37.45 1.84 9.35
CA GLN A 642 -38.39 2.88 8.94
C GLN A 642 -38.51 2.88 7.41
N ASP A 643 -39.76 2.75 6.97
CA ASP A 643 -40.27 2.93 5.61
C ASP A 643 -40.06 1.80 4.58
N ASN A 644 -40.84 0.72 4.74
CA ASN A 644 -41.43 0.01 3.60
C ASN A 644 -42.87 -0.44 3.95
N LYS A 645 -43.78 0.54 3.94
CA LYS A 645 -45.23 0.31 3.92
C LYS A 645 -45.77 0.28 2.47
N HIS A 646 -45.11 -0.44 1.57
CA HIS A 646 -45.60 -0.85 0.24
C HIS A 646 -44.71 -2.05 -0.16
N GLU A 647 -45.14 -3.28 -0.40
CA GLU A 647 -46.44 -3.86 -0.71
C GLU A 647 -46.53 -5.26 -0.08
N LYS A 648 -47.69 -5.58 0.49
CA LYS A 648 -48.18 -6.97 0.52
C LYS A 648 -48.69 -7.28 -0.87
N ASN A 649 -47.88 -7.91 -1.73
CA ASN A 649 -48.37 -8.54 -2.95
C ASN A 649 -47.93 -10.01 -2.99
N ASN A 650 -48.86 -10.85 -2.54
CA ASN A 650 -49.08 -12.27 -2.83
C ASN A 650 -48.03 -12.99 -3.69
N VAL A 651 -47.14 -13.74 -3.05
CA VAL A 651 -46.69 -15.01 -3.63
C VAL A 651 -47.86 -15.98 -3.47
N LYS A 652 -48.60 -16.24 -4.55
CA LYS A 652 -49.53 -17.36 -4.62
C LYS A 652 -48.72 -18.65 -4.54
N GLU A 653 -48.87 -19.36 -3.42
CA GLU A 653 -48.66 -20.81 -3.39
C GLU A 653 -49.55 -21.46 -4.46
N GLN A 654 -48.96 -21.92 -5.56
CA GLN A 654 -49.57 -23.00 -6.31
C GLN A 654 -49.18 -24.31 -5.64
N SER A 655 -50.04 -24.70 -4.69
CA SER A 655 -50.13 -26.07 -4.21
C SER A 655 -50.64 -26.95 -5.36
N ILE A 656 -49.76 -27.80 -5.89
CA ILE A 656 -50.15 -28.94 -6.71
C ILE A 656 -50.78 -29.97 -5.75
N LYS A 657 -52.11 -30.02 -5.71
CA LYS A 657 -52.84 -31.24 -5.36
C LYS A 657 -53.41 -31.81 -6.66
N ARG A 658 -52.93 -33.01 -6.99
CA ARG A 658 -53.45 -34.08 -7.87
C ARG A 658 -54.37 -33.70 -9.02
#